data_AF-A0A5S5MC03-F1
#
_entry.id   AF-A0A5S5MC03-F1
#
_cell.length_a   1.000
_cell.length_b   1.000
_cell.length_c   1.000
_cell.angle_alpha   90.00
_cell.angle_beta   90.00
_cell.angle_gamma   90.00
#
_symmetry.space_group_name_H-M   'P 1'
#
loop_
_entity.id
_entity.type
_entity.pdbx_description
1 polymer ?
#
loop_
_entity_poly.entity_id
_entity_poly.type
_entity_poly.pdbx_seq_one_letter_code
_entity_poly.pdbx_strand_id
1 'polypeptide(L)'
;MSCLKNPPGLFMEKTAGDLSPEALRQRLEIPPGDENLTAFQPFAAGDITCGVENEFQALVEGSAEDVDLPCMIRDSNFFKNILKRSLSGELPEEHAESMKRFLSDNRDQIWENSWVRFPEKKLSAYALHLFHMDLRADKKKSDSPLRSDTHQFVFIHNQETWIRVPVSYLLKLSLADIIGGSPDMHPILKVTASKMMDHFLCDNTSPEVLSFHPVNLTSGKGAADAIAGETLKRFFLCQLLLAHANEAFGLLETGQKAALYFASHPPLRQKALNDMISDGFYRELFMNPCLSGWDQGESKKGYMGLCHEVLSRSQLNAVKKLKECGIITRNLVVLPNTSNICLANNGTHISMGSRRLSRLMADPAAPLGQRDEKWMGDFITKITEHFLPLFVGTYSATPYRLDFEDFHPEQVLGFLPHELDFTHLRMIWRRWKKKAKNHIAGRSLTPFGPPWLDRNIRKAFRFKGDLVPDFRLLDYPVALLSTPSSPALDGSPGNQELLLKDLGDSGAFDPRMSMYLPYRIRPFDKMGFSGFEGRLYSTFPAIGHDMGKAARLQALITALGFQYLLSGRYGHSDIPDTPFVESERRQVIFAAAIGLPTVYFRSDTPNLFLKDLFPLIRETRMSRRYPGYLRVPLPSLMTAFHEKIMQDGAALIEAHGAADLMEDLRMRLVHPGFSASARLQALIQEETGGKRPEKQPAEVFNRAAETCYRTRLKEAHIREAVRYFAEDLSRLENWALFRDAASRDALASITRKGSISGIIASLNRRQGISLFTSKERLSLIQLLILSTYNDKKHFEASP
;
A
#
# COMPACT_ATOMS: atom_id res chain seq x y z
N MET A 1 5.01 28.95 -1.43
CA MET A 1 6.16 29.61 -0.75
C MET A 1 5.66 30.77 0.12
N SER A 2 6.35 31.02 1.24
CA SER A 2 6.01 31.87 2.40
C SER A 2 4.95 31.25 3.33
N CYS A 3 5.20 30.89 4.60
CA CYS A 3 6.32 31.10 5.52
C CYS A 3 6.47 29.78 6.33
N LEU A 4 7.59 29.06 6.42
CA LEU A 4 8.88 29.48 6.98
C LEU A 4 8.71 30.61 8.00
N LYS A 5 8.07 30.31 9.13
CA LYS A 5 8.32 31.01 10.39
C LYS A 5 9.21 30.12 11.24
N ASN A 6 10.28 30.74 11.72
CA ASN A 6 11.32 30.19 12.58
C ASN A 6 10.79 29.24 13.68
N PRO A 7 11.57 28.23 14.07
CA PRO A 7 11.19 27.36 15.18
C PRO A 7 11.00 28.23 16.44
N PRO A 8 9.86 28.15 17.15
CA PRO A 8 9.80 28.71 18.49
C PRO A 8 10.84 27.95 19.32
N GLY A 9 11.65 28.73 20.06
CA GLY A 9 12.86 28.27 20.71
C GLY A 9 12.68 27.01 21.55
N LEU A 10 13.78 26.27 21.66
CA LEU A 10 14.01 25.25 22.69
C LEU A 10 13.56 25.78 24.06
N PHE A 11 12.31 25.52 24.43
CA PHE A 11 11.98 25.26 25.81
C PHE A 11 12.14 23.76 25.97
N MET A 12 13.34 23.36 26.42
CA MET A 12 13.48 22.14 27.21
C MET A 12 12.66 22.35 28.50
N GLU A 13 11.34 22.22 28.39
CA GLU A 13 10.55 21.90 29.55
C GLU A 13 10.93 20.48 29.96
N LYS A 14 11.47 20.40 31.18
CA LYS A 14 11.78 19.18 31.90
C LYS A 14 10.72 18.10 31.64
N THR A 15 11.21 16.89 31.39
CA THR A 15 10.47 15.62 31.44
C THR A 15 9.43 15.64 32.56
N ALA A 16 8.17 15.88 32.23
CA ALA A 16 7.06 15.60 33.13
C ALA A 16 6.98 14.08 33.26
N GLY A 17 6.97 13.58 34.50
CA GLY A 17 6.91 12.15 34.79
C GLY A 17 5.74 11.46 34.09
N ASP A 18 5.88 10.16 33.86
CA ASP A 18 4.87 9.30 33.25
C ASP A 18 3.47 9.66 33.77
N LEU A 19 2.54 10.00 32.87
CA LEU A 19 1.15 10.21 33.24
C LEU A 19 0.65 8.88 33.85
N SER A 20 0.17 8.93 35.10
CA SER A 20 -0.37 7.71 35.70
C SER A 20 -1.56 7.21 34.87
N PRO A 21 -1.79 5.89 34.83
CA PRO A 21 -2.95 5.33 34.13
C PRO A 21 -4.27 6.00 34.54
N GLU A 22 -4.43 6.34 35.81
CA GLU A 22 -5.61 7.04 36.33
C GLU A 22 -5.74 8.47 35.77
N ALA A 23 -4.64 9.21 35.71
CA ALA A 23 -4.63 10.55 35.13
C ALA A 23 -5.00 10.50 33.64
N LEU A 24 -4.52 9.49 32.92
CA LEU A 24 -4.86 9.30 31.51
C LEU A 24 -6.33 8.90 31.33
N ARG A 25 -6.86 8.00 32.15
CA ARG A 25 -8.29 7.65 32.15
C ARG A 25 -9.17 8.88 32.39
N GLN A 26 -8.79 9.75 33.34
CA GLN A 26 -9.49 11.02 33.59
C GLN A 26 -9.45 11.94 32.38
N ARG A 27 -8.28 12.10 31.72
CA ARG A 27 -8.17 12.95 30.51
C ARG A 27 -8.98 12.43 29.34
N LEU A 28 -9.14 11.11 29.26
CA LEU A 28 -9.98 10.45 28.26
C LEU A 28 -11.46 10.38 28.66
N GLU A 29 -11.85 11.01 29.78
CA GLU A 29 -13.20 11.02 30.35
C GLU A 29 -13.76 9.59 30.62
N ILE A 30 -12.89 8.61 30.86
CA ILE A 30 -13.30 7.21 31.11
C ILE A 30 -13.89 7.13 32.52
N PRO A 31 -15.13 6.61 32.68
CA PRO A 31 -15.73 6.43 34.01
C PRO A 31 -14.85 5.56 34.92
N PRO A 32 -14.84 5.80 36.24
CA PRO A 32 -14.10 4.96 37.18
C PRO A 32 -14.63 3.51 37.18
N GLY A 33 -13.77 2.56 37.54
CA GLY A 33 -14.06 1.13 37.52
C GLY A 33 -13.45 0.42 36.31
N ASP A 34 -12.84 -0.74 36.53
CA ASP A 34 -12.15 -1.49 35.48
C ASP A 34 -13.13 -2.08 34.45
N GLU A 35 -14.39 -2.36 34.84
CA GLU A 35 -15.43 -2.80 33.91
C GLU A 35 -15.73 -1.75 32.81
N ASN A 36 -15.51 -0.47 33.09
CA ASN A 36 -15.77 0.62 32.14
C ASN A 36 -14.64 0.78 31.11
N LEU A 37 -13.46 0.19 31.35
CA LEU A 37 -12.32 0.37 30.48
C LEU A 37 -12.59 -0.17 29.07
N THR A 38 -13.08 -1.41 28.96
CA THR A 38 -13.37 -2.06 27.67
C THR A 38 -14.43 -1.32 26.87
N ALA A 39 -15.43 -0.72 27.53
CA ALA A 39 -16.55 -0.05 26.87
C ALA A 39 -16.24 1.38 26.43
N PHE A 40 -15.39 2.11 27.16
CA PHE A 40 -15.19 3.54 26.96
C PHE A 40 -13.78 3.94 26.49
N GLN A 41 -12.83 3.00 26.43
CA GLN A 41 -11.51 3.31 25.89
C GLN A 41 -11.58 3.70 24.39
N PRO A 42 -10.61 4.49 23.89
CA PRO A 42 -10.45 4.68 22.45
C PRO A 42 -10.38 3.35 21.71
N PHE A 43 -11.02 3.29 20.54
CA PHE A 43 -11.16 2.09 19.72
C PHE A 43 -11.98 0.96 20.36
N ALA A 44 -12.81 1.25 21.36
CA ALA A 44 -13.85 0.33 21.80
C ALA A 44 -14.89 0.03 20.69
N ALA A 45 -15.70 -0.99 20.88
CA ALA A 45 -16.77 -1.34 19.94
C ALA A 45 -17.74 -0.15 19.73
N GLY A 46 -17.92 0.26 18.48
CA GLY A 46 -18.75 1.43 18.11
C GLY A 46 -18.00 2.77 18.03
N ASP A 47 -16.77 2.85 18.57
CA ASP A 47 -15.93 4.06 18.51
C ASP A 47 -15.12 4.18 17.22
N ILE A 48 -15.05 3.11 16.42
CA ILE A 48 -14.09 3.00 15.33
C ILE A 48 -14.70 3.40 13.99
N THR A 49 -14.05 4.35 13.34
CA THR A 49 -14.22 4.65 11.93
C THR A 49 -13.07 4.07 11.12
N CYS A 50 -13.29 3.75 9.85
CA CYS A 50 -12.27 3.17 8.98
C CYS A 50 -12.35 3.75 7.56
N GLY A 51 -11.20 4.03 6.96
CA GLY A 51 -11.04 4.42 5.57
C GLY A 51 -9.86 3.69 4.94
N VAL A 52 -9.91 3.49 3.63
CA VAL A 52 -8.90 2.76 2.88
C VAL A 52 -8.37 3.61 1.74
N GLU A 53 -7.05 3.55 1.55
CA GLU A 53 -6.35 4.03 0.37
C GLU A 53 -5.83 2.80 -0.37
N ASN A 54 -6.19 2.67 -1.65
CA ASN A 54 -5.67 1.61 -2.50
C ASN A 54 -4.80 2.19 -3.59
N GLU A 55 -3.56 1.69 -3.64
CA GLU A 55 -2.66 1.88 -4.75
C GLU A 55 -2.86 0.71 -5.73
N PHE A 56 -3.16 1.03 -6.98
CA PHE A 56 -3.43 0.05 -8.03
C PHE A 56 -2.25 -0.08 -9.00
N GLN A 57 -2.20 -1.17 -9.74
CA GLN A 57 -1.38 -1.25 -10.94
C GLN A 57 -2.21 -0.85 -12.16
N ALA A 58 -1.62 -0.05 -13.04
CA ALA A 58 -2.23 0.35 -14.32
C ALA A 58 -1.41 -0.13 -15.51
N LEU A 59 -2.07 -0.24 -16.66
CA LEU A 59 -1.44 -0.53 -17.95
C LEU A 59 -2.27 0.03 -19.11
N VAL A 60 -1.63 0.11 -20.27
CA VAL A 60 -2.26 0.34 -21.57
C VAL A 60 -1.87 -0.81 -22.51
N GLU A 61 -2.88 -1.52 -23.01
CA GLU A 61 -2.75 -2.50 -24.09
C GLU A 61 -2.78 -1.77 -25.44
N GLY A 62 -1.89 -2.13 -26.37
CA GLY A 62 -1.87 -1.57 -27.72
C GLY A 62 -0.52 -1.71 -28.43
N SER A 63 -0.52 -1.41 -29.73
CA SER A 63 0.70 -1.41 -30.56
C SER A 63 1.72 -0.40 -30.04
N ALA A 64 3.00 -0.58 -30.36
CA ALA A 64 4.03 0.35 -29.92
C ALA A 64 3.78 1.75 -30.51
N GLU A 65 3.22 1.84 -31.72
CA GLU A 65 2.90 3.05 -32.48
C GLU A 65 1.78 3.88 -31.86
N ASP A 66 0.83 3.21 -31.21
CA ASP A 66 -0.38 3.86 -30.67
C ASP A 66 -0.25 4.23 -29.19
N VAL A 67 0.58 3.49 -28.44
CA VAL A 67 0.68 3.64 -26.98
C VAL A 67 1.72 4.68 -26.60
N ASP A 68 1.44 5.43 -25.53
CA ASP A 68 2.23 6.60 -25.16
C ASP A 68 3.67 6.31 -24.74
N LEU A 69 3.89 5.36 -23.81
CA LEU A 69 5.20 5.01 -23.28
C LEU A 69 6.24 4.66 -24.38
N PRO A 70 5.98 3.74 -25.32
CA PRO A 70 6.93 3.44 -26.40
C PRO A 70 7.14 4.61 -27.38
N CYS A 71 6.13 5.44 -27.64
CA CYS A 71 6.32 6.68 -28.41
C CYS A 71 7.25 7.65 -27.67
N MET A 72 7.00 7.90 -26.39
CA MET A 72 7.82 8.78 -25.55
C MET A 72 9.29 8.33 -25.51
N ILE A 73 9.54 7.02 -25.37
CA ILE A 73 10.90 6.49 -25.41
C ILE A 73 11.54 6.75 -26.78
N ARG A 74 10.87 6.43 -27.88
CA ARG A 74 11.41 6.61 -29.25
C ARG A 74 11.71 8.07 -29.58
N ASP A 75 10.83 8.98 -29.16
CA ASP A 75 10.93 10.39 -29.49
C ASP A 75 11.92 11.13 -28.59
N SER A 76 12.29 10.55 -27.44
CA SER A 76 13.19 11.15 -26.47
C SER A 76 14.61 11.40 -27.02
N ASN A 77 15.21 12.50 -26.56
CA ASN A 77 16.63 12.75 -26.77
C ASN A 77 17.50 11.70 -26.07
N PHE A 78 17.03 11.12 -24.96
CA PHE A 78 17.73 10.06 -24.24
C PHE A 78 17.99 8.85 -25.16
N PHE A 79 16.95 8.32 -25.79
CA PHE A 79 17.08 7.18 -26.70
C PHE A 79 17.89 7.52 -27.95
N LYS A 80 17.65 8.69 -28.56
CA LYS A 80 18.44 9.18 -29.70
C LYS A 80 19.93 9.28 -29.37
N ASN A 81 20.28 9.73 -28.17
CA ASN A 81 21.66 9.81 -27.71
C ASN A 81 22.28 8.44 -27.45
N ILE A 82 21.54 7.48 -26.88
CA ILE A 82 21.99 6.09 -26.75
C ILE A 82 22.36 5.50 -28.12
N LEU A 83 21.49 5.65 -29.12
CA LEU A 83 21.76 5.15 -30.47
C LEU A 83 23.00 5.80 -31.08
N LYS A 84 23.14 7.13 -30.98
CA LYS A 84 24.32 7.86 -31.50
C LYS A 84 25.62 7.42 -30.81
N ARG A 85 25.60 7.27 -29.48
CA ARG A 85 26.78 6.85 -28.70
C ARG A 85 27.17 5.39 -28.97
N SER A 86 26.19 4.55 -29.25
CA SER A 86 26.46 3.18 -29.70
C SER A 86 27.10 3.16 -31.09
N LEU A 87 26.61 3.97 -32.03
CA LEU A 87 27.19 4.09 -33.37
C LEU A 87 28.61 4.69 -33.36
N SER A 88 28.90 5.61 -32.44
CA SER A 88 30.26 6.17 -32.27
C SER A 88 31.21 5.26 -31.49
N GLY A 89 30.74 4.13 -30.96
CA GLY A 89 31.53 3.20 -30.15
C GLY A 89 31.74 3.62 -28.69
N GLU A 90 31.13 4.72 -28.24
CA GLU A 90 31.19 5.16 -26.83
C GLU A 90 30.37 4.28 -25.89
N LEU A 91 29.36 3.57 -26.42
CA LEU A 91 28.46 2.71 -25.66
C LEU A 91 28.43 1.31 -26.29
N PRO A 92 28.45 0.22 -25.50
CA PRO A 92 28.30 -1.13 -26.04
C PRO A 92 27.03 -1.29 -26.87
N GLU A 93 27.15 -1.92 -28.05
CA GLU A 93 26.02 -2.17 -28.96
C GLU A 93 24.89 -2.96 -28.31
N GLU A 94 25.23 -3.90 -27.42
CA GLU A 94 24.26 -4.69 -26.65
C GLU A 94 23.27 -3.81 -25.87
N HIS A 95 23.70 -2.65 -25.37
CA HIS A 95 22.83 -1.75 -24.61
C HIS A 95 21.77 -1.10 -25.51
N ALA A 96 22.18 -0.60 -26.69
CA ALA A 96 21.25 -0.06 -27.68
C ALA A 96 20.30 -1.14 -28.22
N GLU A 97 20.81 -2.34 -28.48
CA GLU A 97 19.99 -3.48 -28.91
C GLU A 97 19.02 -3.96 -27.82
N SER A 98 19.37 -3.85 -26.54
CA SER A 98 18.45 -4.17 -25.44
C SER A 98 17.28 -3.19 -25.38
N MET A 99 17.53 -1.89 -25.57
CA MET A 99 16.47 -0.88 -25.67
C MET A 99 15.59 -1.08 -26.91
N LYS A 100 16.16 -1.39 -28.06
CA LYS A 100 15.39 -1.73 -29.27
C LYS A 100 14.53 -2.98 -29.05
N ARG A 101 15.11 -4.03 -28.46
CA ARG A 101 14.40 -5.27 -28.12
C ARG A 101 13.27 -5.03 -27.12
N PHE A 102 13.45 -4.16 -26.14
CA PHE A 102 12.37 -3.80 -25.23
C PHE A 102 11.17 -3.21 -25.97
N LEU A 103 11.41 -2.33 -26.95
CA LEU A 103 10.37 -1.71 -27.75
C LEU A 103 9.70 -2.69 -28.74
N SER A 104 10.45 -3.65 -29.29
CA SER A 104 9.95 -4.56 -30.33
C SER A 104 9.45 -5.92 -29.81
N ASP A 105 10.06 -6.47 -28.77
CA ASP A 105 9.73 -7.77 -28.17
C ASP A 105 8.72 -7.58 -27.03
N ASN A 106 7.50 -7.20 -27.40
CA ASN A 106 6.34 -7.07 -26.51
C ASN A 106 5.14 -7.83 -27.08
N ARG A 107 5.18 -9.16 -27.02
CA ARG A 107 4.15 -10.05 -27.62
C ARG A 107 2.76 -9.83 -27.05
N ASP A 108 2.67 -9.49 -25.77
CA ASP A 108 1.40 -9.26 -25.09
C ASP A 108 0.83 -7.87 -25.42
N GLN A 109 1.62 -6.99 -26.06
CA GLN A 109 1.28 -5.60 -26.36
C GLN A 109 0.83 -4.81 -25.13
N ILE A 110 1.48 -5.04 -23.99
CA ILE A 110 1.14 -4.41 -22.72
C ILE A 110 2.26 -3.46 -22.31
N TRP A 111 1.86 -2.23 -21.97
CA TRP A 111 2.75 -1.17 -21.53
C TRP A 111 2.33 -0.72 -20.14
N GLU A 112 3.04 -1.22 -19.13
CA GLU A 112 2.69 -0.98 -17.73
C GLU A 112 2.96 0.48 -17.33
N ASN A 113 2.02 1.06 -16.58
CA ASN A 113 2.04 2.46 -16.17
C ASN A 113 2.18 3.47 -17.35
N SER A 114 1.91 3.05 -18.58
CA SER A 114 1.82 3.98 -19.71
C SER A 114 0.65 4.94 -19.51
N TRP A 115 0.80 6.15 -20.06
CA TRP A 115 -0.30 7.09 -20.20
C TRP A 115 -1.17 6.70 -21.40
N VAL A 116 -2.38 7.25 -21.44
CA VAL A 116 -3.25 7.15 -22.62
C VAL A 116 -3.17 8.44 -23.41
N ARG A 117 -3.43 8.36 -24.72
CA ARG A 117 -3.54 9.52 -25.62
C ARG A 117 -4.83 9.48 -26.44
N PHE A 118 -5.49 10.61 -26.64
CA PHE A 118 -6.73 10.69 -27.41
C PHE A 118 -7.01 12.11 -27.93
N PRO A 119 -7.86 12.28 -28.96
CA PRO A 119 -8.25 13.61 -29.46
C PRO A 119 -9.01 14.42 -28.41
N GLU A 120 -8.65 15.69 -28.23
CA GLU A 120 -9.29 16.60 -27.27
C GLU A 120 -10.82 16.70 -27.49
N LYS A 121 -11.25 16.70 -28.76
CA LYS A 121 -12.66 16.79 -29.17
C LYS A 121 -13.56 15.69 -28.61
N LYS A 122 -12.99 14.60 -28.10
CA LYS A 122 -13.75 13.49 -27.51
C LYS A 122 -14.24 13.81 -26.10
N LEU A 123 -13.69 14.83 -25.43
CA LEU A 123 -14.16 15.27 -24.12
C LEU A 123 -15.45 16.08 -24.24
N SER A 124 -16.41 15.81 -23.35
CA SER A 124 -17.52 16.74 -23.13
C SER A 124 -17.02 18.11 -22.66
N ALA A 125 -17.83 19.16 -22.87
CA ALA A 125 -17.48 20.52 -22.48
C ALA A 125 -17.13 20.65 -20.97
N TYR A 126 -17.80 19.89 -20.11
CA TYR A 126 -17.51 19.87 -18.67
C TYR A 126 -16.15 19.21 -18.37
N ALA A 127 -15.85 18.06 -18.97
CA ALA A 127 -14.58 17.38 -18.80
C ALA A 127 -13.41 18.22 -19.33
N LEU A 128 -13.59 18.87 -20.49
CA LEU A 128 -12.60 19.77 -21.05
C LEU A 128 -12.34 20.99 -20.15
N HIS A 129 -13.40 21.59 -19.61
CA HIS A 129 -13.27 22.68 -18.65
C HIS A 129 -12.50 22.25 -17.39
N LEU A 130 -12.84 21.09 -16.83
CA LEU A 130 -12.14 20.53 -15.67
C LEU A 130 -10.66 20.28 -15.97
N PHE A 131 -10.33 19.72 -17.14
CA PHE A 131 -8.95 19.50 -17.58
C PHE A 131 -8.17 20.81 -17.62
N HIS A 132 -8.72 21.87 -18.22
CA HIS A 132 -8.07 23.18 -18.23
C HIS A 132 -7.94 23.80 -16.83
N MET A 133 -8.91 23.58 -15.93
CA MET A 133 -8.78 23.99 -14.53
C MET A 133 -7.65 23.26 -13.81
N ASP A 134 -7.52 21.95 -14.03
CA ASP A 134 -6.46 21.14 -13.42
C ASP A 134 -5.07 21.44 -13.99
N LEU A 135 -4.99 22.09 -15.17
CA LEU A 135 -3.78 22.64 -15.79
C LEU A 135 -3.38 24.04 -15.30
N ARG A 136 -3.99 24.55 -14.23
CA ARG A 136 -3.55 25.78 -13.56
C ARG A 136 -2.41 25.50 -12.57
N ALA A 137 -1.50 26.45 -12.43
CA ALA A 137 -0.39 26.37 -11.46
C ALA A 137 -0.88 26.36 -10.00
N ASP A 138 -1.91 27.16 -9.69
CA ASP A 138 -2.64 27.14 -8.43
C ASP A 138 -4.15 27.09 -8.69
N LYS A 139 -4.78 25.95 -8.41
CA LYS A 139 -6.19 25.71 -8.69
C LYS A 139 -7.15 26.51 -7.80
N LYS A 140 -6.68 27.02 -6.66
CA LYS A 140 -7.48 27.89 -5.78
C LYS A 140 -7.68 29.29 -6.36
N LYS A 141 -6.89 29.67 -7.36
CA LYS A 141 -6.91 31.00 -7.98
C LYS A 141 -7.39 30.92 -9.42
N SER A 142 -8.57 31.48 -9.68
CA SER A 142 -9.20 31.48 -11.01
C SER A 142 -8.47 32.32 -12.06
N ASP A 143 -7.48 33.11 -11.67
CA ASP A 143 -6.60 33.92 -12.52
C ASP A 143 -5.15 33.38 -12.55
N SER A 144 -4.87 32.26 -11.86
CA SER A 144 -3.55 31.63 -11.90
C SER A 144 -3.16 31.29 -13.34
N PRO A 145 -1.88 31.52 -13.73
CA PRO A 145 -1.38 31.03 -15.00
C PRO A 145 -1.45 29.51 -15.08
N LEU A 146 -1.27 29.00 -16.30
CA LEU A 146 -1.06 27.57 -16.54
C LEU A 146 0.27 27.11 -15.92
N ARG A 147 0.34 25.81 -15.66
CA ARG A 147 1.56 25.12 -15.20
C ARG A 147 2.66 25.24 -16.23
N SER A 148 3.92 25.17 -15.82
CA SER A 148 5.05 25.19 -16.76
C SER A 148 5.14 23.91 -17.61
N ASP A 149 4.59 22.79 -17.10
CA ASP A 149 4.60 21.48 -17.76
C ASP A 149 3.38 21.19 -18.65
N THR A 150 2.56 22.19 -19.00
CA THR A 150 1.35 22.00 -19.82
C THR A 150 1.62 21.33 -21.18
N HIS A 151 2.77 21.61 -21.80
CA HIS A 151 3.19 21.02 -23.07
C HIS A 151 3.37 19.48 -23.01
N GLN A 152 3.46 18.88 -21.81
CA GLN A 152 3.55 17.43 -21.65
C GLN A 152 2.22 16.73 -21.87
N PHE A 153 1.10 17.46 -21.77
CA PHE A 153 -0.26 16.90 -21.83
C PHE A 153 -0.95 17.16 -23.14
N VAL A 154 -0.64 18.27 -23.82
CA VAL A 154 -1.32 18.69 -25.04
C VAL A 154 -0.32 18.72 -26.19
N PHE A 155 -0.64 18.04 -27.28
CA PHE A 155 0.21 17.96 -28.46
C PHE A 155 -0.61 17.91 -29.75
N ILE A 156 0.03 18.20 -30.88
CA ILE A 156 -0.63 18.14 -32.19
C ILE A 156 -0.32 16.80 -32.85
N HIS A 157 -1.35 16.07 -33.26
CA HIS A 157 -1.26 14.82 -34.01
C HIS A 157 -2.24 14.84 -35.17
N ASN A 158 -1.75 14.59 -36.39
CA ASN A 158 -2.55 14.67 -37.62
C ASN A 158 -3.35 15.98 -37.77
N GLN A 159 -2.70 17.12 -37.48
CA GLN A 159 -3.30 18.47 -37.51
C GLN A 159 -4.44 18.70 -36.50
N GLU A 160 -4.66 17.78 -35.57
CA GLU A 160 -5.66 17.87 -34.50
C GLU A 160 -4.97 17.96 -33.13
N THR A 161 -5.61 18.64 -32.18
CA THR A 161 -5.15 18.69 -30.78
C THR A 161 -5.49 17.40 -30.04
N TRP A 162 -4.48 16.80 -29.44
CA TRP A 162 -4.57 15.58 -28.66
C TRP A 162 -4.13 15.82 -27.22
N ILE A 163 -4.71 15.03 -26.32
CA ILE A 163 -4.39 15.00 -24.90
C ILE A 163 -3.70 13.68 -24.58
N ARG A 164 -2.68 13.73 -23.72
CA ARG A 164 -2.13 12.55 -23.03
C ARG A 164 -2.18 12.72 -21.52
N VAL A 165 -2.66 11.70 -20.81
CA VAL A 165 -2.82 11.71 -19.34
C VAL A 165 -2.59 10.33 -18.74
N PRO A 166 -2.11 10.25 -17.49
CA PRO A 166 -1.98 8.97 -16.79
C PRO A 166 -3.36 8.36 -16.49
N VAL A 167 -3.41 7.03 -16.38
CA VAL A 167 -4.64 6.27 -16.05
C VAL A 167 -5.26 6.73 -14.72
N SER A 168 -4.44 7.20 -13.77
CA SER A 168 -4.89 7.78 -12.51
C SER A 168 -5.79 9.01 -12.70
N TYR A 169 -5.39 9.93 -13.58
CA TYR A 169 -6.19 11.10 -13.92
C TYR A 169 -7.36 10.76 -14.86
N LEU A 170 -7.19 9.76 -15.72
CA LEU A 170 -8.23 9.27 -16.63
C LEU A 170 -9.52 8.89 -15.87
N LEU A 171 -9.41 8.28 -14.69
CA LEU A 171 -10.57 7.93 -13.85
C LEU A 171 -11.41 9.17 -13.48
N LYS A 172 -10.75 10.24 -13.01
CA LYS A 172 -11.41 11.52 -12.71
C LYS A 172 -12.04 12.11 -13.96
N LEU A 173 -11.30 12.13 -15.06
CA LEU A 173 -11.77 12.71 -16.33
C LEU A 173 -12.97 11.95 -16.91
N SER A 174 -12.98 10.62 -16.82
CA SER A 174 -14.14 9.79 -17.18
C SER A 174 -15.38 10.13 -16.37
N LEU A 175 -15.24 10.34 -15.06
CA LEU A 175 -16.37 10.71 -14.20
C LEU A 175 -16.90 12.10 -14.55
N ALA A 176 -16.00 13.05 -14.82
CA ALA A 176 -16.36 14.38 -15.32
C ALA A 176 -17.09 14.28 -16.66
N ASP A 177 -16.60 13.45 -17.58
CA ASP A 177 -17.21 13.28 -18.89
C ASP A 177 -18.64 12.75 -18.81
N ILE A 178 -18.88 11.78 -17.92
CA ILE A 178 -20.21 11.25 -17.66
C ILE A 178 -21.17 12.33 -17.11
N ILE A 179 -20.70 13.22 -16.23
CA ILE A 179 -21.48 14.36 -15.73
C ILE A 179 -21.83 15.31 -16.90
N GLY A 180 -20.84 15.66 -17.71
CA GLY A 180 -21.01 16.56 -18.86
C GLY A 180 -21.89 16.00 -19.97
N GLY A 181 -21.79 14.71 -20.23
CA GLY A 181 -22.58 13.98 -21.23
C GLY A 181 -23.99 13.60 -20.80
N SER A 182 -24.38 13.89 -19.54
CA SER A 182 -25.70 13.56 -18.99
C SER A 182 -26.47 14.81 -18.51
N PRO A 183 -27.06 15.60 -19.43
CA PRO A 183 -27.83 16.80 -19.07
C PRO A 183 -28.95 16.50 -18.06
N ASP A 184 -29.67 15.38 -18.26
CA ASP A 184 -30.80 14.94 -17.43
C ASP A 184 -30.38 14.21 -16.14
N MET A 185 -29.08 14.13 -15.83
CA MET A 185 -28.63 13.49 -14.59
C MET A 185 -29.17 14.27 -13.38
N HIS A 186 -29.78 13.54 -12.44
CA HIS A 186 -30.38 14.12 -11.24
C HIS A 186 -29.35 14.96 -10.43
N PRO A 187 -29.72 16.15 -9.89
CA PRO A 187 -28.78 17.05 -9.24
C PRO A 187 -27.95 16.43 -8.11
N ILE A 188 -28.55 15.57 -7.28
CA ILE A 188 -27.82 14.86 -6.21
C ILE A 188 -26.68 14.00 -6.76
N LEU A 189 -26.90 13.34 -7.90
CA LEU A 189 -25.87 12.52 -8.53
C LEU A 189 -24.74 13.39 -9.04
N LYS A 190 -25.06 14.53 -9.69
CA LYS A 190 -24.05 15.49 -10.16
C LYS A 190 -23.17 16.01 -9.02
N VAL A 191 -23.78 16.43 -7.90
CA VAL A 191 -23.05 16.93 -6.72
C VAL A 191 -22.21 15.82 -6.09
N THR A 192 -22.76 14.62 -5.93
CA THR A 192 -22.06 13.49 -5.32
C THR A 192 -20.87 13.06 -6.20
N ALA A 193 -21.09 12.87 -7.49
CA ALA A 193 -20.04 12.53 -8.45
C ALA A 193 -18.94 13.60 -8.48
N SER A 194 -19.31 14.88 -8.40
CA SER A 194 -18.33 15.97 -8.33
C SER A 194 -17.43 15.88 -7.10
N LYS A 195 -17.98 15.50 -5.93
CA LYS A 195 -17.17 15.27 -4.71
C LYS A 195 -16.31 14.01 -4.82
N MET A 196 -16.83 12.94 -5.43
CA MET A 196 -16.09 11.70 -5.62
C MET A 196 -14.83 11.90 -6.50
N MET A 197 -14.83 12.89 -7.39
CA MET A 197 -13.66 13.22 -8.21
C MET A 197 -12.41 13.56 -7.39
N ASP A 198 -12.56 14.10 -6.18
CA ASP A 198 -11.45 14.49 -5.31
C ASP A 198 -10.70 13.28 -4.71
N HIS A 199 -11.29 12.08 -4.82
CA HIS A 199 -10.73 10.85 -4.27
C HIS A 199 -9.84 10.09 -5.27
N PHE A 200 -9.77 10.51 -6.53
CA PHE A 200 -8.86 9.96 -7.53
C PHE A 200 -7.56 10.78 -7.56
N LEU A 201 -6.54 10.29 -6.88
CA LEU A 201 -5.26 10.95 -6.73
C LEU A 201 -4.31 10.59 -7.88
N CYS A 202 -3.37 11.51 -8.17
CA CYS A 202 -2.49 11.44 -9.33
C CYS A 202 -1.04 11.87 -8.99
N ASP A 203 -0.54 11.60 -7.78
CA ASP A 203 0.83 11.96 -7.37
C ASP A 203 1.86 10.84 -7.53
N ASN A 204 1.48 9.59 -7.32
CA ASN A 204 2.40 8.47 -7.46
C ASN A 204 2.40 7.90 -8.88
N THR A 205 3.36 7.04 -9.24
CA THR A 205 3.43 6.34 -10.54
C THR A 205 2.12 5.62 -10.86
N SER A 206 1.58 4.95 -9.85
CA SER A 206 0.37 4.15 -9.91
C SER A 206 -0.88 4.96 -9.51
N PRO A 207 -2.09 4.58 -9.98
CA PRO A 207 -3.32 5.18 -9.48
C PRO A 207 -3.52 4.93 -7.99
N GLU A 208 -3.79 6.00 -7.25
CA GLU A 208 -4.15 5.96 -5.85
C GLU A 208 -5.59 6.47 -5.69
N VAL A 209 -6.43 5.69 -5.01
CA VAL A 209 -7.83 6.06 -4.79
C VAL A 209 -8.20 5.91 -3.33
N LEU A 210 -8.67 7.01 -2.74
CA LEU A 210 -9.17 7.07 -1.37
C LEU A 210 -10.60 6.57 -1.29
N SER A 211 -10.99 6.00 -0.14
CA SER A 211 -12.40 5.73 0.18
C SER A 211 -13.26 6.97 -0.04
N PHE A 212 -14.44 6.81 -0.67
CA PHE A 212 -15.34 7.93 -0.94
C PHE A 212 -16.00 8.48 0.33
N HIS A 213 -16.08 7.65 1.36
CA HIS A 213 -16.45 8.02 2.72
C HIS A 213 -15.83 7.01 3.69
N PRO A 214 -15.54 7.40 4.93
CA PRO A 214 -15.25 6.44 5.98
C PRO A 214 -16.48 5.56 6.29
N VAL A 215 -16.24 4.42 6.91
CA VAL A 215 -17.28 3.49 7.40
C VAL A 215 -17.16 3.32 8.90
N ASN A 216 -18.26 2.97 9.56
CA ASN A 216 -18.24 2.57 10.97
C ASN A 216 -17.90 1.09 11.07
N LEU A 217 -16.85 0.76 11.81
CA LEU A 217 -16.53 -0.62 12.15
C LEU A 217 -17.42 -1.05 13.34
N THR A 218 -18.64 -1.48 13.02
CA THR A 218 -19.57 -2.09 13.99
C THR A 218 -19.04 -3.44 14.49
N SER A 219 -19.60 -4.01 15.55
CA SER A 219 -19.16 -5.34 16.01
C SER A 219 -19.49 -6.47 15.01
N GLY A 220 -18.72 -7.56 15.08
CA GLY A 220 -18.98 -8.78 14.32
C GLY A 220 -18.71 -8.70 12.82
N LYS A 221 -19.42 -9.55 12.04
CA LYS A 221 -19.23 -9.69 10.58
C LYS A 221 -19.57 -8.41 9.80
N GLY A 222 -20.53 -7.61 10.29
CA GLY A 222 -20.93 -6.36 9.65
C GLY A 222 -19.79 -5.36 9.47
N ALA A 223 -18.79 -5.35 10.36
CA ALA A 223 -17.60 -4.51 10.20
C ALA A 223 -16.75 -4.88 8.99
N ALA A 224 -16.50 -6.18 8.79
CA ALA A 224 -15.69 -6.67 7.67
C ALA A 224 -16.39 -6.36 6.35
N ASP A 225 -17.71 -6.57 6.32
CA ASP A 225 -18.53 -6.31 5.13
C ASP A 225 -18.62 -4.83 4.77
N ALA A 226 -18.66 -3.92 5.76
CA ALA A 226 -18.74 -2.48 5.51
C ALA A 226 -17.49 -1.95 4.78
N ILE A 227 -16.29 -2.24 5.29
CA ILE A 227 -15.05 -1.74 4.70
C ILE A 227 -14.69 -2.44 3.39
N ALA A 228 -14.96 -3.74 3.30
CA ALA A 228 -14.78 -4.47 2.04
C ALA A 228 -15.77 -4.01 0.98
N GLY A 229 -17.03 -3.78 1.35
CA GLY A 229 -18.08 -3.29 0.47
C GLY A 229 -17.74 -1.93 -0.13
N GLU A 230 -17.24 -0.97 0.66
CA GLU A 230 -16.77 0.34 0.16
C GLU A 230 -15.64 0.17 -0.86
N THR A 231 -14.57 -0.57 -0.50
CA THR A 231 -13.43 -0.81 -1.38
C THR A 231 -13.84 -1.50 -2.69
N LEU A 232 -14.72 -2.50 -2.62
CA LEU A 232 -15.20 -3.23 -3.78
C LEU A 232 -16.10 -2.38 -4.69
N LYS A 233 -17.00 -1.56 -4.12
CA LYS A 233 -17.80 -0.60 -4.88
C LYS A 233 -16.93 0.40 -5.62
N ARG A 234 -15.94 0.96 -4.93
CA ARG A 234 -14.97 1.89 -5.50
C ARG A 234 -14.15 1.24 -6.60
N PHE A 235 -13.68 0.01 -6.39
CA PHE A 235 -12.99 -0.76 -7.42
C PHE A 235 -13.87 -1.01 -8.65
N PHE A 236 -15.13 -1.41 -8.45
CA PHE A 236 -16.09 -1.64 -9.53
C PHE A 236 -16.40 -0.35 -10.32
N LEU A 237 -16.54 0.78 -9.62
CA LEU A 237 -16.65 2.09 -10.26
C LEU A 237 -15.43 2.39 -11.13
N CYS A 238 -14.21 2.18 -10.63
CA CYS A 238 -12.99 2.39 -11.42
C CYS A 238 -13.00 1.56 -12.71
N GLN A 239 -13.42 0.30 -12.64
CA GLN A 239 -13.49 -0.56 -13.82
C GLN A 239 -14.56 -0.08 -14.83
N LEU A 240 -15.71 0.40 -14.36
CA LEU A 240 -16.74 0.99 -15.22
C LEU A 240 -16.28 2.31 -15.86
N LEU A 241 -15.55 3.15 -15.13
CA LEU A 241 -14.98 4.40 -15.63
C LEU A 241 -13.91 4.18 -16.69
N LEU A 242 -13.07 3.13 -16.55
CA LEU A 242 -12.13 2.75 -17.60
C LEU A 242 -12.84 2.18 -18.82
N ALA A 243 -13.88 1.36 -18.64
CA ALA A 243 -14.69 0.87 -19.76
C ALA A 243 -15.37 2.04 -20.51
N HIS A 244 -15.83 3.07 -19.79
CA HIS A 244 -16.32 4.31 -20.40
C HIS A 244 -15.22 5.03 -21.17
N ALA A 245 -14.06 5.32 -20.56
CA ALA A 245 -12.95 6.00 -21.24
C ALA A 245 -12.48 5.26 -22.49
N ASN A 246 -12.38 3.92 -22.42
CA ASN A 246 -11.92 3.10 -23.53
C ASN A 246 -12.78 3.26 -24.78
N GLU A 247 -14.09 3.48 -24.63
CA GLU A 247 -15.02 3.73 -25.74
C GLU A 247 -15.21 5.22 -26.02
N ALA A 248 -15.62 6.01 -25.02
CA ALA A 248 -16.04 7.41 -25.19
C ALA A 248 -14.89 8.32 -25.62
N PHE A 249 -13.68 8.09 -25.11
CA PHE A 249 -12.49 8.85 -25.52
C PHE A 249 -11.85 8.28 -26.80
N GLY A 250 -12.42 7.22 -27.38
CA GLY A 250 -11.93 6.60 -28.60
C GLY A 250 -10.62 5.83 -28.42
N LEU A 251 -10.24 5.43 -27.19
CA LEU A 251 -8.99 4.70 -26.97
C LEU A 251 -8.95 3.42 -27.81
N LEU A 252 -10.03 2.63 -27.79
CA LEU A 252 -10.14 1.40 -28.58
C LEU A 252 -10.08 1.68 -30.09
N GLU A 253 -10.69 2.76 -30.55
CA GLU A 253 -10.65 3.19 -31.96
C GLU A 253 -9.22 3.55 -32.39
N THR A 254 -8.44 4.11 -31.46
CA THR A 254 -7.02 4.48 -31.66
C THR A 254 -6.04 3.36 -31.29
N GLY A 255 -6.49 2.12 -31.09
CA GLY A 255 -5.60 0.99 -30.81
C GLY A 255 -5.10 0.86 -29.37
N GLN A 256 -5.70 1.59 -28.41
CA GLN A 256 -5.35 1.57 -26.99
C GLN A 256 -6.47 0.99 -26.12
N LYS A 257 -6.10 0.31 -25.04
CA LYS A 257 -7.04 -0.10 -23.99
C LYS A 257 -6.41 0.02 -22.61
N ALA A 258 -6.96 0.91 -21.78
CA ALA A 258 -6.53 1.10 -20.41
C ALA A 258 -7.16 0.05 -19.48
N ALA A 259 -6.39 -0.42 -18.49
CA ALA A 259 -6.86 -1.32 -17.44
C ALA A 259 -6.21 -1.00 -16.09
N LEU A 260 -6.91 -1.34 -14.99
CA LEU A 260 -6.38 -1.33 -13.62
C LEU A 260 -6.63 -2.65 -12.89
N TYR A 261 -5.78 -2.99 -11.92
CA TYR A 261 -5.92 -4.17 -11.05
C TYR A 261 -5.12 -4.03 -9.75
N PHE A 262 -5.39 -4.88 -8.77
CA PHE A 262 -4.59 -4.99 -7.55
C PHE A 262 -3.31 -5.80 -7.82
N ALA A 263 -2.16 -5.18 -7.63
CA ALA A 263 -0.87 -5.87 -7.58
C ALA A 263 0.13 -4.99 -6.83
N SER A 264 0.82 -5.57 -5.86
CA SER A 264 1.76 -4.82 -5.02
C SER A 264 3.18 -4.68 -5.56
N HIS A 265 3.57 -5.55 -6.52
CA HIS A 265 4.93 -5.56 -7.02
C HIS A 265 5.04 -4.74 -8.32
N PRO A 266 6.13 -3.96 -8.50
CA PRO A 266 6.44 -3.33 -9.77
C PRO A 266 6.53 -4.35 -10.92
N PRO A 267 6.00 -4.06 -12.12
CA PRO A 267 6.05 -4.99 -13.24
C PRO A 267 7.47 -5.34 -13.73
N LEU A 268 7.68 -6.57 -14.17
CA LEU A 268 8.95 -7.10 -14.65
C LEU A 268 9.49 -6.31 -15.83
N ARG A 269 8.64 -5.91 -16.78
CA ARG A 269 9.04 -5.09 -17.92
C ARG A 269 9.45 -3.68 -17.49
N GLN A 270 8.76 -3.09 -16.51
CA GLN A 270 9.15 -1.81 -15.94
C GLN A 270 10.49 -1.91 -15.20
N LYS A 271 10.74 -3.01 -14.47
CA LYS A 271 12.05 -3.29 -13.86
C LYS A 271 13.15 -3.44 -14.92
N ALA A 272 12.88 -4.20 -15.98
CA ALA A 272 13.84 -4.36 -17.08
C ALA A 272 14.17 -3.02 -17.74
N LEU A 273 13.17 -2.16 -17.98
CA LEU A 273 13.39 -0.82 -18.52
C LEU A 273 14.21 0.05 -17.57
N ASN A 274 13.91 0.02 -16.28
CA ASN A 274 14.66 0.75 -15.26
C ASN A 274 16.16 0.41 -15.30
N ASP A 275 16.51 -0.85 -15.54
CA ASP A 275 17.90 -1.33 -15.66
C ASP A 275 18.65 -0.80 -16.90
N MET A 276 17.94 -0.20 -17.85
CA MET A 276 18.50 0.35 -19.08
C MET A 276 18.46 1.88 -19.16
N ILE A 277 17.80 2.57 -18.22
CA ILE A 277 17.60 4.01 -18.28
C ILE A 277 18.19 4.74 -17.07
N SER A 278 18.37 6.06 -17.20
CA SER A 278 18.80 6.88 -16.08
C SER A 278 17.65 7.15 -15.10
N ASP A 279 18.01 7.44 -13.86
CA ASP A 279 17.10 7.83 -12.78
C ASP A 279 16.22 9.03 -13.16
N GLY A 280 16.79 10.05 -13.79
CA GLY A 280 16.04 11.21 -14.29
C GLY A 280 15.05 10.87 -15.42
N PHE A 281 15.43 9.99 -16.35
CA PHE A 281 14.52 9.59 -17.44
C PHE A 281 13.40 8.67 -16.93
N TYR A 282 13.67 7.82 -15.94
CA TYR A 282 12.64 7.05 -15.26
C TYR A 282 11.55 7.96 -14.68
N ARG A 283 11.95 9.06 -14.01
CA ARG A 283 10.99 10.04 -13.48
C ARG A 283 10.13 10.66 -14.57
N GLU A 284 10.73 11.03 -15.70
CA GLU A 284 10.00 11.61 -16.83
C GLU A 284 8.95 10.65 -17.40
N LEU A 285 9.25 9.34 -17.44
CA LEU A 285 8.35 8.33 -18.00
C LEU A 285 7.22 7.93 -17.05
N PHE A 286 7.51 7.75 -15.76
CA PHE A 286 6.59 7.05 -14.84
C PHE A 286 6.01 7.91 -13.73
N MET A 287 6.66 9.00 -13.33
CA MET A 287 6.14 9.80 -12.23
C MET A 287 4.96 10.66 -12.68
N ASN A 288 3.81 10.44 -12.05
CA ASN A 288 2.62 11.19 -12.43
C ASN A 288 2.78 12.67 -12.10
N PRO A 289 2.18 13.55 -12.92
CA PRO A 289 2.44 14.97 -12.84
C PRO A 289 1.50 15.69 -11.86
N CYS A 290 0.78 14.98 -10.99
CA CYS A 290 -0.05 15.57 -9.93
C CYS A 290 -1.15 16.49 -10.49
N LEU A 291 -1.91 16.00 -11.48
CA LEU A 291 -3.06 16.73 -12.06
C LEU A 291 -4.31 16.69 -11.17
N SER A 292 -4.43 15.75 -10.25
CA SER A 292 -5.55 15.63 -9.31
C SER A 292 -5.03 15.43 -7.89
N GLY A 293 -5.77 15.88 -6.88
CA GLY A 293 -5.43 15.72 -5.45
C GLY A 293 -4.73 16.91 -4.79
N TRP A 294 -4.13 17.83 -5.57
CA TRP A 294 -3.40 18.99 -5.04
C TRP A 294 -3.74 20.27 -5.80
N ASP A 295 -3.76 21.38 -5.06
CA ASP A 295 -3.95 22.72 -5.63
C ASP A 295 -2.73 23.17 -6.44
N GLN A 296 -1.52 22.84 -5.96
CA GLN A 296 -0.24 23.18 -6.58
C GLN A 296 0.48 21.91 -7.04
N GLY A 297 0.03 21.36 -8.17
CA GLY A 297 0.50 20.07 -8.67
C GLY A 297 2.01 20.01 -8.94
N GLU A 298 2.62 21.08 -9.45
CA GLU A 298 4.07 21.10 -9.74
C GLU A 298 4.92 20.98 -8.48
N SER A 299 4.48 21.59 -7.38
CA SER A 299 5.16 21.47 -6.08
C SER A 299 5.09 20.03 -5.56
N LYS A 300 3.93 19.37 -5.69
CA LYS A 300 3.78 17.96 -5.32
C LYS A 300 4.60 17.05 -6.24
N LYS A 301 4.64 17.30 -7.55
CA LYS A 301 5.50 16.57 -8.51
C LYS A 301 6.98 16.68 -8.11
N GLY A 302 7.42 17.87 -7.71
CA GLY A 302 8.77 18.10 -7.18
C GLY A 302 9.05 17.32 -5.89
N TYR A 303 8.09 17.26 -4.96
CA TYR A 303 8.20 16.42 -3.76
C TYR A 303 8.31 14.93 -4.10
N MET A 304 7.50 14.43 -5.03
CA MET A 304 7.59 13.03 -5.45
C MET A 304 8.95 12.75 -6.11
N GLY A 305 9.46 13.69 -6.92
CA GLY A 305 10.79 13.57 -7.53
C GLY A 305 11.89 13.47 -6.47
N LEU A 306 11.80 14.26 -5.40
CA LEU A 306 12.68 14.13 -4.24
C LEU A 306 12.57 12.74 -3.59
N CYS A 307 11.36 12.23 -3.35
CA CYS A 307 11.16 10.91 -2.78
C CYS A 307 11.88 9.83 -3.60
N HIS A 308 11.74 9.89 -4.93
CA HIS A 308 12.40 8.95 -5.83
C HIS A 308 13.92 9.02 -5.73
N GLU A 309 14.50 10.22 -5.83
CA GLU A 309 15.95 10.45 -5.74
C GLU A 309 16.53 9.95 -4.41
N VAL A 310 15.84 10.20 -3.30
CA VAL A 310 16.28 9.78 -1.97
C VAL A 310 16.27 8.26 -1.85
N LEU A 311 15.22 7.58 -2.35
CA LEU A 311 15.13 6.13 -2.30
C LEU A 311 16.18 5.45 -3.19
N SER A 312 16.42 5.98 -4.39
CA SER A 312 17.52 5.54 -5.27
C SER A 312 18.88 5.66 -4.56
N ARG A 313 19.18 6.80 -3.92
CA ARG A 313 20.43 7.01 -3.17
C ARG A 313 20.54 6.15 -1.91
N SER A 314 19.43 5.95 -1.22
CA SER A 314 19.35 5.16 0.02
C SER A 314 19.82 3.72 -0.24
N GLN A 315 19.39 3.10 -1.35
CA GLN A 315 19.83 1.75 -1.72
C GLN A 315 21.36 1.64 -1.93
N LEU A 316 22.00 2.68 -2.48
CA LEU A 316 23.46 2.72 -2.58
C LEU A 316 24.13 2.81 -1.20
N ASN A 317 23.57 3.60 -0.29
CA ASN A 317 24.05 3.69 1.10
C ASN A 317 23.82 2.39 1.89
N ALA A 318 22.82 1.60 1.54
CA ALA A 318 22.59 0.27 2.12
C ALA A 318 23.78 -0.68 1.87
N VAL A 319 24.43 -0.61 0.69
CA VAL A 319 25.64 -1.42 0.37
C VAL A 319 26.78 -1.12 1.34
N LYS A 320 26.99 0.15 1.70
CA LYS A 320 27.99 0.55 2.70
C LYS A 320 27.70 -0.08 4.06
N LYS A 321 26.45 -0.02 4.53
CA LYS A 321 26.03 -0.66 5.79
C LYS A 321 26.18 -2.18 5.75
N LEU A 322 25.93 -2.83 4.61
CA LEU A 322 26.16 -4.26 4.42
C LEU A 322 27.64 -4.66 4.56
N LYS A 323 28.55 -3.77 4.16
CA LYS A 323 30.00 -3.94 4.38
C LYS A 323 30.38 -3.72 5.84
N GLU A 324 29.88 -2.67 6.48
CA GLU A 324 30.13 -2.35 7.89
C GLU A 324 29.64 -3.47 8.83
N CYS A 325 28.49 -4.07 8.55
CA CYS A 325 27.98 -5.20 9.34
C CYS A 325 28.68 -6.54 9.02
N GLY A 326 29.57 -6.59 8.03
CA GLY A 326 30.31 -7.79 7.66
C GLY A 326 29.49 -8.84 6.91
N ILE A 327 28.37 -8.46 6.29
CA ILE A 327 27.63 -9.33 5.35
C ILE A 327 28.37 -9.39 4.02
N ILE A 328 28.78 -8.22 3.51
CA ILE A 328 29.67 -8.10 2.36
C ILE A 328 31.10 -8.05 2.91
N THR A 329 31.87 -9.11 2.68
CA THR A 329 33.23 -9.26 3.21
C THR A 329 34.32 -8.99 2.18
N ARG A 330 33.94 -8.71 0.93
CA ARG A 330 34.84 -8.48 -0.21
C ARG A 330 34.38 -7.24 -0.97
N ASN A 331 35.28 -6.64 -1.74
CA ASN A 331 34.96 -5.49 -2.60
C ASN A 331 34.33 -5.89 -3.94
N LEU A 332 33.95 -7.16 -4.11
CA LEU A 332 33.20 -7.62 -5.27
C LEU A 332 31.70 -7.54 -4.92
N VAL A 333 31.03 -6.54 -5.47
CA VAL A 333 29.60 -6.27 -5.29
C VAL A 333 28.98 -5.95 -6.64
N VAL A 334 27.74 -6.37 -6.84
CA VAL A 334 26.93 -5.87 -7.95
C VAL A 334 26.40 -4.52 -7.53
N LEU A 335 26.91 -3.45 -8.14
CA LEU A 335 26.40 -2.11 -7.84
C LEU A 335 24.90 -2.07 -8.14
N PRO A 336 24.06 -1.65 -7.18
CA PRO A 336 22.66 -1.39 -7.45
C PRO A 336 22.54 -0.35 -8.56
N ASN A 337 21.44 -0.43 -9.31
CA ASN A 337 21.12 0.59 -10.28
C ASN A 337 20.96 1.95 -9.57
N THR A 338 21.37 3.02 -10.25
CA THR A 338 21.17 4.40 -9.78
C THR A 338 19.71 4.83 -9.79
N SER A 339 18.84 4.08 -10.46
CA SER A 339 17.39 4.28 -10.49
C SER A 339 16.67 3.14 -9.79
N ASN A 340 15.69 3.46 -8.94
CA ASN A 340 14.89 2.50 -8.20
C ASN A 340 13.40 2.56 -8.62
N ILE A 341 12.69 1.43 -8.54
CA ILE A 341 11.29 1.27 -8.91
C ILE A 341 10.32 1.22 -7.71
N CYS A 342 10.83 1.41 -6.49
CA CYS A 342 10.11 1.14 -5.24
C CYS A 342 8.92 2.09 -4.99
N LEU A 343 8.84 3.25 -5.65
CA LEU A 343 7.60 4.06 -5.62
C LEU A 343 6.44 3.43 -6.38
N ALA A 344 6.70 2.45 -7.27
CA ALA A 344 5.68 1.60 -7.87
C ALA A 344 5.35 0.36 -7.01
N ASN A 345 5.86 0.29 -5.78
CA ASN A 345 5.49 -0.73 -4.80
C ASN A 345 4.14 -0.36 -4.18
N ASN A 346 3.07 -0.93 -4.74
CA ASN A 346 1.70 -0.58 -4.37
C ASN A 346 1.22 -1.37 -3.14
N GLY A 347 0.41 -0.76 -2.30
CA GLY A 347 -0.22 -1.39 -1.16
C GLY A 347 -1.67 -0.99 -0.95
N THR A 348 -2.20 -1.50 0.15
CA THR A 348 -3.45 -1.02 0.73
C THR A 348 -3.13 -0.40 2.08
N HIS A 349 -3.53 0.85 2.28
CA HIS A 349 -3.40 1.51 3.57
C HIS A 349 -4.76 1.54 4.26
N ILE A 350 -4.83 1.02 5.48
CA ILE A 350 -6.07 0.97 6.27
C ILE A 350 -5.92 1.94 7.43
N SER A 351 -6.64 3.07 7.33
CA SER A 351 -6.68 4.10 8.36
C SER A 351 -7.90 3.91 9.26
N MET A 352 -7.70 3.93 10.57
CA MET A 352 -8.74 3.85 11.58
C MET A 352 -8.72 5.10 12.46
N GLY A 353 -9.89 5.66 12.72
CA GLY A 353 -10.07 6.80 13.63
C GLY A 353 -10.93 6.43 14.82
N SER A 354 -10.62 6.99 15.99
CA SER A 354 -11.48 6.92 17.18
C SER A 354 -12.35 8.18 17.24
N ARG A 355 -13.68 8.03 17.27
CA ARG A 355 -14.61 9.15 17.36
C ARG A 355 -14.46 9.87 18.69
N ARG A 356 -14.34 9.12 19.77
CA ARG A 356 -14.13 9.62 21.12
C ARG A 356 -12.85 10.44 21.20
N LEU A 357 -11.73 9.87 20.75
CA LEU A 357 -10.44 10.55 20.80
C LEU A 357 -10.46 11.81 19.93
N SER A 358 -11.03 11.72 18.73
CA SER A 358 -11.17 12.87 17.83
C SER A 358 -12.08 13.96 18.43
N ARG A 359 -13.18 13.60 19.10
CA ARG A 359 -14.06 14.55 19.81
C ARG A 359 -13.32 15.27 20.92
N LEU A 360 -12.57 14.53 21.74
CA LEU A 360 -11.79 15.12 22.84
C LEU A 360 -10.69 16.04 22.31
N MET A 361 -10.00 15.67 21.23
CA MET A 361 -8.98 16.51 20.60
C MET A 361 -9.57 17.75 19.92
N ALA A 362 -10.82 17.69 19.48
CA ALA A 362 -11.54 18.81 18.87
C ALA A 362 -12.06 19.82 19.92
N ASP A 363 -12.26 19.40 21.16
CA ASP A 363 -12.80 20.23 22.24
C ASP A 363 -11.68 21.00 22.96
N PRO A 364 -11.61 22.35 22.84
CA PRO A 364 -10.58 23.14 23.52
C PRO A 364 -10.69 23.11 25.05
N ALA A 365 -11.84 22.70 25.61
CA ALA A 365 -12.03 22.56 27.05
C ALA A 365 -11.59 21.18 27.58
N ALA A 366 -11.39 20.19 26.70
CA ALA A 366 -10.91 18.88 27.11
C ALA A 366 -9.45 18.97 27.58
N PRO A 367 -9.06 18.21 28.61
CA PRO A 367 -7.70 18.22 29.15
C PRO A 367 -6.68 17.44 28.30
N LEU A 368 -7.04 17.07 27.06
CA LEU A 368 -6.25 16.24 26.15
C LEU A 368 -5.59 17.12 25.08
N GLY A 369 -4.26 17.00 24.92
CA GLY A 369 -3.50 17.79 23.94
C GLY A 369 -2.66 16.97 22.96
N GLN A 370 -2.04 17.65 21.99
CA GLN A 370 -1.16 17.02 20.98
C GLN A 370 -0.03 16.19 21.59
N ARG A 371 0.51 16.64 22.74
CA ARG A 371 1.54 15.89 23.48
C ARG A 371 1.01 14.55 23.99
N ASP A 372 -0.22 14.51 24.47
CA ASP A 372 -0.85 13.28 24.97
C ASP A 372 -1.18 12.33 23.83
N GLU A 373 -1.71 12.86 22.72
CA GLU A 373 -1.95 12.11 21.48
C GLU A 373 -0.65 11.47 20.96
N LYS A 374 0.45 12.23 20.93
CA LYS A 374 1.77 11.73 20.52
C LYS A 374 2.31 10.65 21.46
N TRP A 375 2.23 10.89 22.77
CA TRP A 375 2.70 9.94 23.78
C TRP A 375 1.93 8.62 23.70
N MET A 376 0.60 8.67 23.71
CA MET A 376 -0.23 7.48 23.53
C MET A 376 0.05 6.81 22.18
N GLY A 377 0.04 7.57 21.09
CA GLY A 377 0.17 7.03 19.74
C GLY A 377 1.48 6.27 19.52
N ASP A 378 2.59 6.80 20.01
CA ASP A 378 3.87 6.12 19.92
C ASP A 378 3.88 4.80 20.71
N PHE A 379 3.34 4.79 21.94
CA PHE A 379 3.20 3.57 22.73
C PHE A 379 2.35 2.51 22.02
N ILE A 380 1.18 2.90 21.51
CA ILE A 380 0.28 2.00 20.79
C ILE A 380 0.98 1.42 19.58
N THR A 381 1.71 2.24 18.81
CA THR A 381 2.52 1.75 17.68
C THR A 381 3.55 0.71 18.12
N LYS A 382 4.28 0.92 19.23
CA LYS A 382 5.22 -0.09 19.75
C LYS A 382 4.55 -1.42 20.07
N ILE A 383 3.40 -1.39 20.75
CA ILE A 383 2.64 -2.60 21.07
C ILE A 383 2.20 -3.28 19.78
N THR A 384 1.59 -2.54 18.86
CA THR A 384 1.09 -3.09 17.60
C THR A 384 2.20 -3.74 16.77
N GLU A 385 3.41 -3.17 16.72
CA GLU A 385 4.56 -3.72 16.00
C GLU A 385 4.87 -5.20 16.37
N HIS A 386 4.60 -5.63 17.61
CA HIS A 386 4.80 -7.02 18.02
C HIS A 386 3.85 -7.98 17.30
N PHE A 387 2.61 -7.54 17.04
CA PHE A 387 1.55 -8.37 16.45
C PHE A 387 1.47 -8.28 14.93
N LEU A 388 2.13 -7.29 14.30
CA LEU A 388 2.15 -7.12 12.84
C LEU A 388 2.52 -8.38 12.03
N PRO A 389 3.40 -9.28 12.49
CA PRO A 389 3.68 -10.53 11.79
C PRO A 389 2.44 -11.44 11.57
N LEU A 390 1.37 -11.27 12.36
CA LEU A 390 0.11 -12.03 12.19
C LEU A 390 -0.60 -11.70 10.88
N PHE A 391 -0.31 -10.56 10.24
CA PHE A 391 -0.92 -10.15 8.97
C PHE A 391 -0.12 -10.63 7.75
N VAL A 392 1.22 -10.62 7.87
CA VAL A 392 2.16 -10.85 6.77
C VAL A 392 2.09 -12.30 6.30
N GLY A 393 1.70 -12.51 5.04
CA GLY A 393 1.48 -13.84 4.47
C GLY A 393 0.16 -14.50 4.90
N THR A 394 -0.41 -14.11 6.04
CA THR A 394 -1.66 -14.66 6.59
C THR A 394 -2.90 -14.08 5.91
N TYR A 395 -3.00 -12.75 5.82
CA TYR A 395 -4.15 -12.04 5.24
C TYR A 395 -3.84 -11.35 3.92
N SER A 396 -2.63 -10.82 3.75
CA SER A 396 -2.12 -10.29 2.48
C SER A 396 -0.76 -10.89 2.17
N ALA A 397 -0.42 -11.00 0.89
CA ALA A 397 0.90 -11.47 0.48
C ALA A 397 1.25 -11.01 -0.93
N THR A 398 2.53 -11.09 -1.28
CA THR A 398 3.01 -10.93 -2.66
C THR A 398 4.11 -11.95 -2.93
N PRO A 399 3.71 -13.18 -3.30
CA PRO A 399 4.65 -14.24 -3.61
C PRO A 399 5.57 -13.84 -4.76
N TYR A 400 6.89 -13.94 -4.54
CA TYR A 400 7.89 -13.59 -5.55
C TYR A 400 9.03 -14.60 -5.57
N ARG A 401 9.47 -14.98 -6.77
CA ARG A 401 10.52 -15.97 -6.97
C ARG A 401 11.83 -15.25 -7.31
N LEU A 402 12.88 -15.55 -6.55
CA LEU A 402 14.26 -15.05 -6.74
C LEU A 402 15.13 -16.18 -7.26
N ASP A 403 15.71 -16.09 -8.46
CA ASP A 403 16.63 -17.11 -8.95
C ASP A 403 17.97 -17.05 -8.20
N PHE A 404 18.85 -18.04 -8.44
CA PHE A 404 20.15 -18.06 -7.76
C PHE A 404 20.93 -16.80 -8.09
N GLU A 405 20.98 -16.41 -9.37
CA GLU A 405 21.74 -15.27 -9.88
C GLU A 405 21.29 -13.93 -9.27
N ASP A 406 20.03 -13.81 -8.85
CA ASP A 406 19.51 -12.59 -8.22
C ASP A 406 19.76 -12.57 -6.70
N PHE A 407 20.32 -13.65 -6.13
CA PHE A 407 20.44 -13.85 -4.68
C PHE A 407 21.67 -13.16 -4.06
N HIS A 408 21.96 -11.94 -4.52
CA HIS A 408 22.99 -11.04 -4.01
C HIS A 408 22.54 -10.33 -2.75
N PRO A 409 23.33 -10.28 -1.66
CA PRO A 409 22.93 -9.57 -0.44
C PRO A 409 22.60 -8.10 -0.68
N GLU A 410 23.37 -7.41 -1.54
CA GLU A 410 23.16 -6.02 -1.93
C GLU A 410 21.89 -5.76 -2.76
N GLN A 411 21.28 -6.81 -3.30
CA GLN A 411 20.01 -6.72 -4.02
C GLN A 411 18.86 -7.21 -3.14
N VAL A 412 18.94 -8.44 -2.60
CA VAL A 412 17.81 -9.08 -1.92
C VAL A 412 17.56 -8.58 -0.50
N LEU A 413 18.56 -7.98 0.16
CA LEU A 413 18.34 -7.35 1.47
C LEU A 413 17.75 -5.94 1.33
N GLY A 414 17.66 -5.39 0.11
CA GLY A 414 16.96 -4.14 -0.19
C GLY A 414 17.27 -3.03 0.82
N PHE A 415 16.23 -2.56 1.50
CA PHE A 415 16.29 -1.51 2.50
C PHE A 415 16.53 -2.01 3.94
N LEU A 416 16.57 -3.32 4.19
CA LEU A 416 16.78 -3.89 5.53
C LEU A 416 18.00 -3.33 6.29
N PRO A 417 19.12 -2.94 5.64
CA PRO A 417 20.24 -2.26 6.33
C PRO A 417 19.90 -0.91 6.96
N HIS A 418 18.76 -0.32 6.61
CA HIS A 418 18.22 0.90 7.19
C HIS A 418 17.07 0.65 8.19
N GLU A 419 16.64 -0.60 8.33
CA GLU A 419 15.44 -0.98 9.09
C GLU A 419 15.76 -1.92 10.26
N LEU A 420 16.95 -2.53 10.25
CA LEU A 420 17.40 -3.47 11.28
C LEU A 420 18.81 -3.17 11.76
N ASP A 421 19.03 -3.40 13.05
CA ASP A 421 20.34 -3.44 13.67
C ASP A 421 21.21 -4.54 13.01
N PHE A 422 22.52 -4.30 12.98
CA PHE A 422 23.51 -5.19 12.37
C PHE A 422 23.46 -6.63 12.92
N THR A 423 23.04 -6.80 14.17
CA THR A 423 22.87 -8.12 14.78
C THR A 423 21.75 -8.88 14.09
N HIS A 424 20.53 -8.34 14.09
CA HIS A 424 19.37 -9.01 13.53
C HIS A 424 19.45 -9.13 12.00
N LEU A 425 20.01 -8.14 11.31
CA LEU A 425 20.27 -8.20 9.87
C LEU A 425 21.15 -9.41 9.50
N ARG A 426 22.26 -9.62 10.21
CA ARG A 426 23.13 -10.79 10.03
C ARG A 426 22.41 -12.10 10.35
N MET A 427 21.57 -12.11 11.38
CA MET A 427 20.77 -13.28 11.76
C MET A 427 19.79 -13.68 10.66
N ILE A 428 19.03 -12.71 10.14
CA ILE A 428 18.11 -12.88 9.01
C ILE A 428 18.86 -13.38 7.80
N TRP A 429 19.91 -12.68 7.36
CA TRP A 429 20.65 -13.06 6.16
C TRP A 429 21.20 -14.49 6.24
N ARG A 430 21.75 -14.87 7.39
CA ARG A 430 22.27 -16.23 7.57
C ARG A 430 21.16 -17.29 7.55
N ARG A 431 19.99 -17.00 8.11
CA ARG A 431 18.84 -17.92 8.06
C ARG A 431 18.27 -18.00 6.65
N TRP A 432 18.23 -16.90 5.92
CA TRP A 432 17.75 -16.84 4.55
C TRP A 432 18.63 -17.66 3.61
N LYS A 433 19.96 -17.52 3.69
CA LYS A 433 20.90 -18.39 2.97
C LYS A 433 20.69 -19.88 3.20
N LYS A 434 20.23 -20.27 4.41
CA LYS A 434 19.88 -21.67 4.71
C LYS A 434 18.52 -22.06 4.13
N LYS A 435 17.54 -21.16 4.15
CA LYS A 435 16.21 -21.36 3.56
C LYS A 435 16.30 -21.61 2.04
N ALA A 436 17.12 -20.83 1.34
CA ALA A 436 17.33 -20.95 -0.10
C ALA A 436 18.01 -22.27 -0.53
N LYS A 437 18.59 -23.04 0.41
CA LYS A 437 19.26 -24.35 0.16
C LYS A 437 20.37 -24.30 -0.90
N ASN A 438 20.95 -23.13 -1.16
CA ASN A 438 22.10 -22.99 -2.05
C ASN A 438 23.38 -23.34 -1.28
N HIS A 439 23.77 -24.62 -1.21
CA HIS A 439 24.94 -25.06 -0.46
C HIS A 439 25.84 -26.07 -1.19
N ILE A 440 27.15 -25.96 -0.97
CA ILE A 440 28.18 -26.92 -1.41
C ILE A 440 28.89 -27.43 -0.16
N ALA A 441 28.98 -28.75 0.03
CA ALA A 441 29.68 -29.37 1.17
C ALA A 441 29.33 -28.74 2.54
N GLY A 442 28.04 -28.43 2.76
CA GLY A 442 27.53 -27.83 4.00
C GLY A 442 27.77 -26.32 4.17
N ARG A 443 28.38 -25.64 3.19
CA ARG A 443 28.58 -24.19 3.18
C ARG A 443 27.59 -23.52 2.23
N SER A 444 26.83 -22.55 2.71
CA SER A 444 25.94 -21.75 1.86
C SER A 444 26.74 -20.90 0.89
N LEU A 445 26.34 -20.91 -0.38
CA LEU A 445 26.93 -20.11 -1.44
C LEU A 445 25.94 -19.03 -1.89
N THR A 446 26.46 -17.84 -2.13
CA THR A 446 25.77 -16.73 -2.80
C THR A 446 26.46 -16.49 -4.14
N PRO A 447 25.78 -15.84 -5.10
CA PRO A 447 26.39 -15.49 -6.36
C PRO A 447 27.64 -14.61 -6.18
N PHE A 448 28.52 -14.63 -7.17
CA PHE A 448 29.79 -13.91 -7.17
C PHE A 448 29.72 -12.57 -7.91
N GLY A 449 28.74 -12.36 -8.79
CA GLY A 449 28.51 -11.09 -9.49
C GLY A 449 28.53 -11.26 -11.01
N PRO A 450 29.60 -11.80 -11.62
CA PRO A 450 29.65 -11.97 -13.06
C PRO A 450 28.54 -12.92 -13.55
N PRO A 451 27.58 -12.47 -14.39
CA PRO A 451 26.40 -13.28 -14.72
C PRO A 451 26.73 -14.62 -15.38
N TRP A 452 27.78 -14.67 -16.22
CA TRP A 452 28.23 -15.90 -16.86
C TRP A 452 28.74 -16.93 -15.85
N LEU A 453 29.42 -16.49 -14.78
CA LEU A 453 29.96 -17.35 -13.74
C LEU A 453 28.82 -17.91 -12.88
N ASP A 454 27.89 -17.05 -12.47
CA ASP A 454 26.77 -17.44 -11.62
C ASP A 454 25.81 -18.39 -12.33
N ARG A 455 25.57 -18.19 -13.64
CA ARG A 455 24.81 -19.14 -14.48
C ARG A 455 25.49 -20.51 -14.55
N ASN A 456 26.81 -20.56 -14.64
CA ASN A 456 27.55 -21.82 -14.68
C ASN A 456 27.51 -22.54 -13.32
N ILE A 457 27.69 -21.81 -12.22
CA ILE A 457 27.57 -22.33 -10.86
C ILE A 457 26.17 -22.87 -10.60
N ARG A 458 25.14 -22.12 -11.00
CA ARG A 458 23.74 -22.57 -10.92
C ARG A 458 23.54 -23.90 -11.62
N LYS A 459 24.02 -24.03 -12.86
CA LYS A 459 23.90 -25.27 -13.64
C LYS A 459 24.64 -26.44 -13.00
N ALA A 460 25.89 -26.22 -12.56
CA ALA A 460 26.73 -27.25 -11.97
C ALA A 460 26.17 -27.80 -10.65
N PHE A 461 25.67 -26.93 -9.77
CA PHE A 461 25.19 -27.30 -8.44
C PHE A 461 23.66 -27.35 -8.30
N ARG A 462 22.93 -27.10 -9.40
CA ARG A 462 21.45 -27.08 -9.47
C ARG A 462 20.82 -26.16 -8.43
N PHE A 463 21.45 -25.00 -8.19
CA PHE A 463 20.88 -23.97 -7.33
C PHE A 463 19.62 -23.40 -7.94
N LYS A 464 18.65 -23.12 -7.07
CA LYS A 464 17.31 -22.70 -7.49
C LYS A 464 17.05 -21.25 -7.10
N GLY A 465 17.62 -20.78 -6.00
CA GLY A 465 17.21 -19.54 -5.37
C GLY A 465 16.12 -19.78 -4.32
N ASP A 466 15.18 -18.85 -4.18
CA ASP A 466 14.16 -18.90 -3.13
C ASP A 466 12.79 -18.40 -3.59
N LEU A 467 11.73 -18.81 -2.89
CA LEU A 467 10.38 -18.27 -3.00
C LEU A 467 10.07 -17.47 -1.74
N VAL A 468 9.82 -16.18 -1.91
CA VAL A 468 9.51 -15.24 -0.83
C VAL A 468 7.97 -15.12 -0.73
N PRO A 469 7.37 -15.44 0.43
CA PRO A 469 5.93 -15.31 0.65
C PRO A 469 5.36 -13.91 0.41
N ASP A 470 6.06 -12.87 0.86
CA ASP A 470 5.66 -11.48 0.70
C ASP A 470 6.88 -10.60 0.43
N PHE A 471 7.21 -10.41 -0.84
CA PHE A 471 8.41 -9.68 -1.24
C PHE A 471 8.23 -8.16 -1.20
N ARG A 472 6.97 -7.68 -1.18
CA ARG A 472 6.63 -6.26 -1.10
C ARG A 472 7.35 -5.57 0.06
N LEU A 473 7.38 -6.23 1.22
CA LEU A 473 7.97 -5.71 2.46
C LEU A 473 9.51 -5.70 2.48
N LEU A 474 10.16 -6.15 1.41
CA LEU A 474 11.62 -6.13 1.25
C LEU A 474 12.08 -5.16 0.15
N ASP A 475 11.20 -4.90 -0.83
CA ASP A 475 11.50 -4.11 -2.04
C ASP A 475 11.16 -2.61 -1.88
N TYR A 476 10.74 -2.19 -0.69
CA TYR A 476 10.44 -0.80 -0.33
C TYR A 476 10.73 -0.62 1.16
N PRO A 477 11.22 0.55 1.63
CA PRO A 477 11.36 0.78 3.06
C PRO A 477 9.98 0.76 3.72
N VAL A 478 9.86 0.09 4.86
CA VAL A 478 8.63 -0.07 5.63
C VAL A 478 8.81 0.45 7.05
N ALA A 479 10.00 0.29 7.65
CA ALA A 479 10.24 0.58 9.06
C ALA A 479 11.64 1.13 9.32
N LEU A 480 11.84 2.45 9.14
CA LEU A 480 13.14 3.08 9.38
C LEU A 480 13.59 2.90 10.83
N LEU A 481 14.87 2.53 11.00
CA LEU A 481 15.45 2.26 12.31
C LEU A 481 15.83 3.56 13.03
N SER A 482 15.49 3.65 14.31
CA SER A 482 15.97 4.68 15.24
C SER A 482 17.50 4.79 15.25
N THR A 483 18.03 5.97 15.61
CA THR A 483 19.46 6.13 15.96
C THR A 483 19.63 5.99 17.48
N PRO A 484 20.86 5.80 18.00
CA PRO A 484 21.08 5.75 19.45
C PRO A 484 20.64 7.03 20.19
N SER A 485 20.60 8.17 19.50
CA SER A 485 20.28 9.47 20.09
C SER A 485 18.86 9.94 19.79
N SER A 486 18.25 9.44 18.71
CA SER A 486 16.95 9.90 18.21
C SER A 486 16.00 8.71 18.04
N PRO A 487 15.24 8.35 19.09
CA PRO A 487 14.23 7.30 19.02
C PRO A 487 13.02 7.72 18.18
N ALA A 488 12.42 6.76 17.47
CA ALA A 488 11.25 6.97 16.62
C ALA A 488 9.92 7.11 17.38
N LEU A 489 9.82 6.43 18.53
CA LEU A 489 8.55 6.13 19.21
C LEU A 489 8.64 6.36 20.74
N ASP A 490 9.48 7.27 21.21
CA ASP A 490 9.63 7.53 22.66
C ASP A 490 8.46 8.34 23.27
N GLY A 491 7.50 8.81 22.47
CA GLY A 491 6.39 9.64 22.92
C GLY A 491 6.73 11.13 23.07
N SER A 492 7.97 11.51 22.83
CA SER A 492 8.40 12.92 22.88
C SER A 492 7.93 13.67 21.63
N PRO A 493 7.37 14.89 21.76
CA PRO A 493 7.10 15.75 20.62
C PRO A 493 8.39 16.04 19.83
N GLY A 494 8.34 15.93 18.50
CA GLY A 494 9.49 16.22 17.63
C GLY A 494 10.50 15.05 17.45
N ASN A 495 10.27 13.90 18.09
CA ASN A 495 11.22 12.77 18.05
C ASN A 495 11.48 12.24 16.63
N GLN A 496 10.44 12.17 15.80
CA GLN A 496 10.55 11.72 14.40
C GLN A 496 11.31 12.72 13.55
N GLU A 497 11.11 14.02 13.75
CA GLU A 497 11.84 15.08 13.06
C GLU A 497 13.34 15.04 13.38
N LEU A 498 13.70 14.76 14.64
CA LEU A 498 15.09 14.56 15.06
C LEU A 498 15.71 13.31 14.40
N LEU A 499 14.98 12.19 14.38
CA LEU A 499 15.43 10.98 13.71
C LEU A 499 15.62 11.19 12.21
N LEU A 500 14.67 11.85 11.54
CA LEU A 500 14.76 12.15 10.12
C LEU A 500 15.97 13.04 9.79
N LYS A 501 16.31 13.98 10.69
CA LYS A 501 17.54 14.77 10.57
C LYS A 501 18.79 13.90 10.66
N ASP A 502 18.89 13.04 11.66
CA ASP A 502 20.04 12.12 11.81
C ASP A 502 20.19 11.18 10.60
N LEU A 503 19.07 10.65 10.10
CA LEU A 503 19.06 9.80 8.91
C LEU A 503 19.47 10.60 7.66
N GLY A 504 19.08 11.87 7.57
CA GLY A 504 19.53 12.84 6.59
C GLY A 504 21.04 13.04 6.60
N ASP A 505 21.62 13.30 7.77
CA ASP A 505 23.05 13.51 7.97
C ASP A 505 23.87 12.25 7.61
N SER A 506 23.29 11.06 7.80
CA SER A 506 23.89 9.78 7.38
C SER A 506 23.73 9.46 5.88
N GLY A 507 22.93 10.25 5.16
CA GLY A 507 22.56 10.03 3.75
C GLY A 507 21.55 8.92 3.50
N ALA A 508 20.97 8.32 4.56
CA ALA A 508 20.02 7.23 4.44
C ALA A 508 18.61 7.68 4.02
N PHE A 509 18.25 8.94 4.30
CA PHE A 509 16.91 9.49 4.07
C PHE A 509 16.93 11.03 3.90
N ASP A 510 15.79 11.69 3.71
CA ASP A 510 15.68 13.16 3.64
C ASP A 510 14.65 13.69 4.66
N PRO A 511 14.96 14.76 5.43
CA PRO A 511 14.06 15.29 6.44
C PRO A 511 12.73 15.85 5.93
N ARG A 512 12.61 16.13 4.63
CA ARG A 512 11.36 16.62 4.03
C ARG A 512 10.37 15.49 3.74
N MET A 513 10.83 14.25 3.71
CA MET A 513 9.97 13.09 3.48
C MET A 513 9.23 12.68 4.75
N SER A 514 8.04 12.13 4.58
CA SER A 514 7.30 11.51 5.69
C SER A 514 8.05 10.31 6.25
N MET A 515 8.03 10.11 7.57
CA MET A 515 8.62 8.94 8.20
C MET A 515 7.89 7.64 7.80
N TYR A 516 8.67 6.59 7.58
CA TYR A 516 8.20 5.27 7.17
C TYR A 516 8.07 4.35 8.39
N LEU A 517 6.83 3.96 8.67
CA LEU A 517 6.46 3.01 9.71
C LEU A 517 5.38 2.06 9.16
N PRO A 518 5.38 0.77 9.53
CA PRO A 518 4.36 -0.17 9.09
C PRO A 518 2.99 0.11 9.71
N TYR A 519 2.98 0.80 10.85
CA TYR A 519 1.81 1.25 11.58
C TYR A 519 2.11 2.64 12.15
N ARG A 520 1.36 3.67 11.75
CA ARG A 520 1.66 5.06 12.10
C ARG A 520 0.47 5.80 12.68
N ILE A 521 0.74 6.73 13.59
CA ILE A 521 -0.28 7.65 14.08
C ILE A 521 -0.79 8.58 12.96
N ARG A 522 -2.09 8.85 12.99
CA ARG A 522 -2.80 9.88 12.23
C ARG A 522 -3.22 10.96 13.23
N PRO A 523 -2.43 12.03 13.41
CA PRO A 523 -2.69 13.02 14.44
C PRO A 523 -3.81 13.97 14.02
N PHE A 524 -4.58 14.44 15.00
CA PHE A 524 -5.77 15.26 14.77
C PHE A 524 -5.47 16.54 14.02
N ASP A 525 -4.39 17.23 14.38
CA ASP A 525 -4.00 18.53 13.84
C ASP A 525 -3.73 18.50 12.32
N LYS A 526 -3.22 17.38 11.80
CA LYS A 526 -2.89 17.19 10.39
C LYS A 526 -4.03 16.53 9.62
N MET A 527 -4.77 15.64 10.24
CA MET A 527 -5.73 14.77 9.54
C MET A 527 -7.19 15.18 9.75
N GLY A 528 -7.49 15.98 10.78
CA GLY A 528 -8.86 16.28 11.23
C GLY A 528 -9.52 15.14 12.04
N PHE A 529 -8.78 14.08 12.35
CA PHE A 529 -9.18 12.98 13.21
C PHE A 529 -7.96 12.35 13.90
N SER A 530 -8.18 11.73 15.05
CA SER A 530 -7.14 10.98 15.77
C SER A 530 -7.26 9.49 15.49
N GLY A 531 -6.14 8.88 15.08
CA GLY A 531 -6.05 7.42 15.03
C GLY A 531 -4.77 6.89 14.42
N PHE A 532 -4.88 5.85 13.59
CA PHE A 532 -3.73 5.10 13.11
C PHE A 532 -3.92 4.58 11.69
N GLU A 533 -2.82 4.35 10.99
CA GLU A 533 -2.78 3.75 9.67
C GLU A 533 -1.84 2.56 9.61
N GLY A 534 -2.36 1.41 9.17
CA GLY A 534 -1.57 0.25 8.79
C GLY A 534 -1.17 0.29 7.31
N ARG A 535 0.13 0.17 7.03
CA ARG A 535 0.74 0.27 5.69
C ARG A 535 1.38 -1.02 5.18
N LEU A 536 1.31 -2.10 5.97
CA LEU A 536 1.94 -3.38 5.67
C LEU A 536 1.17 -4.25 4.67
N TYR A 537 -0.03 -3.88 4.24
CA TYR A 537 -0.88 -4.75 3.44
C TYR A 537 -0.47 -4.78 1.97
N SER A 538 -0.15 -5.99 1.51
CA SER A 538 0.15 -6.31 0.11
C SER A 538 -1.13 -6.71 -0.64
N THR A 539 -1.04 -7.56 -1.67
CA THR A 539 -2.20 -8.08 -2.40
C THR A 539 -3.07 -9.01 -1.54
N PHE A 540 -4.40 -8.80 -1.57
CA PHE A 540 -5.40 -9.66 -0.93
C PHE A 540 -5.98 -10.70 -1.92
N PRO A 541 -6.07 -12.00 -1.54
CA PRO A 541 -6.75 -13.00 -2.37
C PRO A 541 -8.25 -12.73 -2.54
N ALA A 542 -8.94 -12.29 -1.49
CA ALA A 542 -10.34 -11.86 -1.52
C ALA A 542 -10.53 -10.63 -0.62
N ILE A 543 -11.24 -9.61 -1.09
CA ILE A 543 -11.37 -8.33 -0.37
C ILE A 543 -12.33 -8.48 0.82
N GLY A 544 -13.50 -9.06 0.61
CA GLY A 544 -14.50 -9.33 1.65
C GLY A 544 -13.96 -10.20 2.77
N HIS A 545 -13.35 -11.32 2.39
CA HIS A 545 -12.89 -12.30 3.38
C HIS A 545 -11.56 -11.92 4.04
N ASP A 546 -10.53 -11.52 3.27
CA ASP A 546 -9.18 -11.34 3.80
C ASP A 546 -8.94 -9.90 4.29
N MET A 547 -9.27 -8.88 3.48
CA MET A 547 -9.07 -7.47 3.88
C MET A 547 -10.01 -7.06 5.01
N GLY A 548 -11.29 -7.45 4.96
CA GLY A 548 -12.26 -7.17 6.03
C GLY A 548 -11.83 -7.74 7.39
N LYS A 549 -11.29 -8.96 7.42
CA LYS A 549 -10.74 -9.58 8.64
C LYS A 549 -9.44 -8.92 9.10
N ALA A 550 -8.56 -8.55 8.17
CA ALA A 550 -7.35 -7.80 8.50
C ALA A 550 -7.68 -6.44 9.16
N ALA A 551 -8.67 -5.71 8.66
CA ALA A 551 -9.12 -4.47 9.30
C ALA A 551 -9.65 -4.73 10.72
N ARG A 552 -10.50 -5.75 10.91
CA ARG A 552 -10.99 -6.09 12.26
C ARG A 552 -9.88 -6.48 13.23
N LEU A 553 -8.88 -7.24 12.78
CA LEU A 553 -7.74 -7.64 13.60
C LEU A 553 -6.86 -6.44 13.96
N GLN A 554 -6.63 -5.52 13.02
CA GLN A 554 -5.92 -4.27 13.30
C GLN A 554 -6.66 -3.49 14.38
N ALA A 555 -7.98 -3.29 14.26
CA ALA A 555 -8.78 -2.59 15.26
C ALA A 555 -8.70 -3.24 16.66
N LEU A 556 -8.80 -4.58 16.72
CA LEU A 556 -8.71 -5.32 17.98
C LEU A 556 -7.33 -5.16 18.64
N ILE A 557 -6.24 -5.21 17.86
CA ILE A 557 -4.88 -5.01 18.37
C ILE A 557 -4.66 -3.57 18.85
N THR A 558 -5.20 -2.57 18.14
CA THR A 558 -5.17 -1.17 18.57
C THR A 558 -5.87 -0.99 19.91
N ALA A 559 -7.08 -1.53 20.04
CA ALA A 559 -7.86 -1.50 21.28
C ALA A 559 -7.14 -2.22 22.43
N LEU A 560 -6.48 -3.36 22.15
CA LEU A 560 -5.65 -4.08 23.12
C LEU A 560 -4.45 -3.24 23.58
N GLY A 561 -3.83 -2.48 22.68
CA GLY A 561 -2.78 -1.52 23.03
C GLY A 561 -3.26 -0.47 24.02
N PHE A 562 -4.45 0.11 23.80
CA PHE A 562 -5.05 1.06 24.73
C PHE A 562 -5.37 0.41 26.06
N GLN A 563 -5.87 -0.84 26.05
CA GLN A 563 -6.15 -1.58 27.27
C GLN A 563 -4.88 -1.78 28.11
N TYR A 564 -3.74 -2.12 27.49
CA TYR A 564 -2.47 -2.24 28.20
C TYR A 564 -2.00 -0.92 28.81
N LEU A 565 -2.10 0.18 28.04
CA LEU A 565 -1.70 1.50 28.50
C LEU A 565 -2.56 1.97 29.69
N LEU A 566 -3.87 1.88 29.52
CA LEU A 566 -4.84 2.41 30.48
C LEU A 566 -4.97 1.52 31.73
N SER A 567 -4.66 0.22 31.63
CA SER A 567 -4.54 -0.65 32.81
C SER A 567 -3.22 -0.48 33.56
N GLY A 568 -2.24 0.24 32.99
CA GLY A 568 -0.90 0.36 33.55
C GLY A 568 -0.09 -0.92 33.48
N ARG A 569 -0.51 -1.90 32.67
CA ARG A 569 0.20 -3.18 32.53
C ARG A 569 1.55 -3.01 31.85
N TYR A 570 1.61 -2.11 30.86
CA TYR A 570 2.83 -1.76 30.15
C TYR A 570 2.87 -0.25 29.89
N GLY A 571 4.06 0.35 29.96
CA GLY A 571 4.34 1.73 29.59
C GLY A 571 5.56 1.86 28.66
N HIS A 572 5.97 3.10 28.36
CA HIS A 572 7.10 3.35 27.45
C HIS A 572 8.41 2.71 27.91
N SER A 573 8.69 2.72 29.22
CA SER A 573 9.91 2.14 29.81
C SER A 573 10.01 0.63 29.64
N ASP A 574 8.87 -0.05 29.54
CA ASP A 574 8.80 -1.51 29.44
C ASP A 574 9.14 -2.00 28.03
N ILE A 575 9.11 -1.11 27.04
CA ILE A 575 9.49 -1.35 25.64
C ILE A 575 10.48 -0.25 25.21
N PRO A 576 11.77 -0.37 25.59
CA PRO A 576 12.76 0.66 25.31
C PRO A 576 12.96 0.93 23.81
N ASP A 577 13.26 2.19 23.47
CA ASP A 577 13.41 2.66 22.08
C ASP A 577 14.82 2.55 21.50
N THR A 578 15.69 1.78 22.14
CA THR A 578 17.04 1.57 21.58
C THR A 578 16.93 0.90 20.20
N PRO A 579 17.80 1.24 19.23
CA PRO A 579 17.78 0.62 17.90
C PRO A 579 17.84 -0.91 17.95
N PHE A 580 18.53 -1.47 18.93
CA PHE A 580 18.59 -2.92 19.14
C PHE A 580 17.22 -3.52 19.49
N VAL A 581 16.51 -2.95 20.47
CA VAL A 581 15.20 -3.45 20.92
C VAL A 581 14.13 -3.26 19.84
N GLU A 582 14.21 -2.14 19.11
CA GLU A 582 13.40 -1.90 17.91
C GLU A 582 13.62 -2.92 16.82
N SER A 583 14.88 -3.20 16.51
CA SER A 583 15.21 -4.24 15.56
C SER A 583 14.80 -5.63 16.06
N GLU A 584 14.88 -5.89 17.37
CA GLU A 584 14.50 -7.18 17.96
C GLU A 584 13.01 -7.49 17.78
N ARG A 585 12.12 -6.50 17.97
CA ARG A 585 10.67 -6.65 17.71
C ARG A 585 10.35 -6.67 16.21
N ARG A 586 10.98 -5.81 15.39
CA ARG A 586 10.69 -5.68 13.96
C ARG A 586 11.25 -6.80 13.08
N GLN A 587 12.31 -7.50 13.51
CA GLN A 587 12.88 -8.61 12.74
C GLN A 587 11.83 -9.67 12.38
N VAL A 588 10.79 -9.82 13.21
CA VAL A 588 9.75 -10.84 13.06
C VAL A 588 8.89 -10.56 11.83
N ILE A 589 8.62 -9.29 11.52
CA ILE A 589 7.87 -8.85 10.34
C ILE A 589 8.61 -9.30 9.08
N PHE A 590 9.88 -8.95 8.97
CA PHE A 590 10.71 -9.32 7.82
C PHE A 590 10.98 -10.83 7.75
N ALA A 591 11.13 -11.50 8.89
CA ALA A 591 11.25 -12.95 8.94
C ALA A 591 9.97 -13.65 8.43
N ALA A 592 8.79 -13.13 8.74
CA ALA A 592 7.51 -13.61 8.20
C ALA A 592 7.41 -13.34 6.69
N ALA A 593 7.75 -12.14 6.24
CA ALA A 593 7.78 -11.75 4.83
C ALA A 593 8.69 -12.66 3.99
N ILE A 594 9.89 -12.96 4.50
CA ILE A 594 10.86 -13.87 3.88
C ILE A 594 10.40 -15.34 4.00
N GLY A 595 9.57 -15.69 4.98
CA GLY A 595 9.21 -17.09 5.29
C GLY A 595 10.32 -17.85 6.02
N LEU A 596 11.04 -17.19 6.93
CA LEU A 596 12.07 -17.82 7.75
C LEU A 596 11.45 -18.74 8.81
N PRO A 597 12.04 -19.92 9.08
CA PRO A 597 11.46 -20.86 10.03
C PRO A 597 11.69 -20.47 11.51
N THR A 598 12.67 -19.62 11.80
CA THR A 598 13.03 -19.25 13.19
C THR A 598 13.61 -17.84 13.25
N VAL A 599 13.30 -17.12 14.32
CA VAL A 599 13.87 -15.82 14.72
C VAL A 599 14.71 -15.95 16.00
N TYR A 600 15.36 -14.87 16.43
CA TYR A 600 16.25 -14.87 17.60
C TYR A 600 15.96 -13.69 18.52
N PHE A 601 15.87 -13.96 19.82
CA PHE A 601 15.70 -12.93 20.85
C PHE A 601 16.82 -13.04 21.88
N ARG A 602 17.25 -11.92 22.44
CA ARG A 602 18.19 -11.90 23.57
C ARG A 602 17.50 -12.49 24.79
N SER A 603 18.17 -13.41 25.49
CA SER A 603 17.59 -14.06 26.68
C SER A 603 17.34 -13.08 27.83
N ASP A 604 18.10 -11.98 27.86
CA ASP A 604 18.01 -10.87 28.81
C ASP A 604 17.49 -9.58 28.13
N THR A 605 16.57 -9.71 27.17
CA THR A 605 15.95 -8.55 26.50
C THR A 605 15.35 -7.59 27.54
N PRO A 606 15.52 -6.26 27.39
CA PRO A 606 14.90 -5.31 28.31
C PRO A 606 13.42 -5.08 27.98
N ASN A 607 12.92 -5.61 26.86
CA ASN A 607 11.51 -5.55 26.49
C ASN A 607 10.68 -6.50 27.36
N LEU A 608 9.93 -5.95 28.31
CA LEU A 608 9.13 -6.73 29.26
C LEU A 608 7.94 -7.42 28.58
N PHE A 609 7.36 -6.81 27.55
CA PHE A 609 6.30 -7.44 26.77
C PHE A 609 6.78 -8.75 26.13
N LEU A 610 7.98 -8.77 25.54
CA LEU A 610 8.58 -10.00 25.00
C LEU A 610 8.89 -11.03 26.09
N LYS A 611 9.37 -10.59 27.27
CA LYS A 611 9.61 -11.48 28.42
C LYS A 611 8.32 -12.17 28.87
N ASP A 612 7.22 -11.43 28.95
CA ASP A 612 5.91 -11.98 29.33
C ASP A 612 5.33 -12.91 28.25
N LEU A 613 5.73 -12.72 27.00
CA LEU A 613 5.32 -13.58 25.89
C LEU A 613 6.09 -14.92 25.87
N PHE A 614 7.37 -14.93 26.25
CA PHE A 614 8.21 -16.13 26.13
C PHE A 614 7.64 -17.40 26.76
N PRO A 615 6.98 -17.39 27.94
CA PRO A 615 6.35 -18.57 28.52
C PRO A 615 5.27 -19.21 27.63
N LEU A 616 4.60 -18.43 26.78
CA LEU A 616 3.58 -18.92 25.84
C LEU A 616 4.19 -19.59 24.60
N ILE A 617 5.48 -19.35 24.32
CA ILE A 617 6.14 -19.85 23.13
C ILE A 617 6.62 -21.28 23.36
N ARG A 618 6.05 -22.22 22.60
CA ARG A 618 6.46 -23.63 22.62
C ARG A 618 7.75 -23.84 21.82
N GLU A 619 8.57 -24.80 22.25
CA GLU A 619 9.78 -25.26 21.55
C GLU A 619 10.91 -24.22 21.42
N THR A 620 11.03 -23.30 22.37
CA THR A 620 12.18 -22.39 22.44
C THR A 620 13.43 -23.13 22.92
N ARG A 621 14.61 -22.67 22.47
CA ARG A 621 15.89 -23.18 22.98
C ARG A 621 17.00 -22.16 22.85
N MET A 622 18.02 -22.27 23.69
CA MET A 622 19.23 -21.47 23.55
C MET A 622 19.95 -21.74 22.22
N SER A 623 20.40 -20.68 21.58
CA SER A 623 21.16 -20.74 20.33
C SER A 623 22.59 -21.13 20.62
N ARG A 624 23.00 -22.33 20.17
CA ARG A 624 24.40 -22.78 20.22
C ARG A 624 25.39 -21.87 19.48
N ARG A 625 24.88 -21.04 18.56
CA ARG A 625 25.68 -20.25 17.63
C ARG A 625 25.68 -18.76 17.94
N TYR A 626 24.69 -18.31 18.70
CA TYR A 626 24.60 -16.94 19.19
C TYR A 626 24.41 -17.05 20.71
N PRO A 627 25.51 -17.14 21.48
CA PRO A 627 25.43 -17.20 22.93
C PRO A 627 24.60 -16.05 23.49
N GLY A 628 23.74 -16.32 24.48
CA GLY A 628 22.81 -15.33 25.03
C GLY A 628 21.54 -15.08 24.20
N TYR A 629 21.30 -15.85 23.13
CA TYR A 629 20.06 -15.73 22.34
C TYR A 629 19.19 -16.98 22.44
N LEU A 630 17.89 -16.77 22.59
CA LEU A 630 16.83 -17.75 22.36
C LEU A 630 16.59 -17.87 20.86
N ARG A 631 16.54 -19.10 20.35
CA ARG A 631 16.08 -19.41 19.01
C ARG A 631 14.62 -19.83 19.11
N VAL A 632 13.75 -19.08 18.43
CA VAL A 632 12.30 -19.24 18.50
C VAL A 632 11.76 -19.67 17.13
N PRO A 633 10.98 -20.77 17.03
CA PRO A 633 10.24 -21.10 15.83
C PRO A 633 9.20 -20.03 15.50
N LEU A 634 9.18 -19.56 14.24
CA LEU A 634 8.26 -18.51 13.82
C LEU A 634 6.79 -18.94 13.96
N PRO A 635 6.38 -20.17 13.57
CA PRO A 635 4.99 -20.61 13.79
C PRO A 635 4.59 -20.64 15.27
N SER A 636 5.47 -21.12 16.15
CA SER A 636 5.21 -21.12 17.60
C SER A 636 5.05 -19.71 18.17
N LEU A 637 5.82 -18.75 17.65
CA LEU A 637 5.69 -17.35 18.03
C LEU A 637 4.35 -16.76 17.55
N MET A 638 3.90 -17.05 16.33
CA MET A 638 2.58 -16.61 15.85
C MET A 638 1.44 -17.18 16.69
N THR A 639 1.52 -18.46 17.06
CA THR A 639 0.56 -19.09 17.97
C THR A 639 0.59 -18.43 19.34
N ALA A 640 1.77 -18.10 19.89
CA ALA A 640 1.87 -17.39 21.15
C ALA A 640 1.26 -15.98 21.10
N PHE A 641 1.42 -15.24 19.99
CA PHE A 641 0.73 -13.96 19.81
C PHE A 641 -0.80 -14.12 19.78
N HIS A 642 -1.31 -15.16 19.10
CA HIS A 642 -2.73 -15.49 19.12
C HIS A 642 -3.22 -15.82 20.54
N GLU A 643 -2.51 -16.68 21.27
CA GLU A 643 -2.83 -17.03 22.66
C GLU A 643 -2.80 -15.79 23.57
N LYS A 644 -1.84 -14.88 23.37
CA LYS A 644 -1.72 -13.62 24.12
C LYS A 644 -2.94 -12.71 23.89
N ILE A 645 -3.40 -12.56 22.65
CA ILE A 645 -4.63 -11.79 22.34
C ILE A 645 -5.85 -12.44 22.99
N MET A 646 -5.95 -13.77 22.95
CA MET A 646 -7.06 -14.51 23.56
C MET A 646 -7.10 -14.36 25.08
N GLN A 647 -5.94 -14.36 25.76
CA GLN A 647 -5.84 -14.23 27.21
C GLN A 647 -6.09 -12.79 27.67
N ASP A 648 -5.38 -11.84 27.08
CA ASP A 648 -5.37 -10.46 27.58
C ASP A 648 -6.54 -9.63 27.02
N GLY A 649 -7.03 -9.99 25.83
CA GLY A 649 -8.09 -9.29 25.11
C GLY A 649 -9.45 -9.97 25.17
N ALA A 650 -9.70 -10.91 26.08
CA ALA A 650 -10.95 -11.70 26.13
C ALA A 650 -12.22 -10.81 26.12
N ALA A 651 -12.25 -9.77 26.96
CA ALA A 651 -13.37 -8.82 27.02
C ALA A 651 -13.50 -7.99 25.73
N LEU A 652 -12.39 -7.63 25.08
CA LEU A 652 -12.42 -6.95 23.78
C LEU A 652 -12.91 -7.87 22.67
N ILE A 653 -12.53 -9.15 22.68
CA ILE A 653 -12.99 -10.12 21.69
C ILE A 653 -14.52 -10.26 21.78
N GLU A 654 -15.07 -10.30 22.98
CA GLU A 654 -16.52 -10.30 23.19
C GLU A 654 -17.16 -9.00 22.71
N ALA A 655 -16.67 -7.84 23.18
CA ALA A 655 -17.22 -6.53 22.85
C ALA A 655 -17.20 -6.24 21.34
N HIS A 656 -16.12 -6.59 20.64
CA HIS A 656 -15.98 -6.43 19.19
C HIS A 656 -16.69 -7.54 18.39
N GLY A 657 -17.22 -8.57 19.05
CA GLY A 657 -17.78 -9.76 18.40
C GLY A 657 -16.74 -10.48 17.53
N ALA A 658 -15.50 -10.59 17.98
CA ALA A 658 -14.34 -11.05 17.23
C ALA A 658 -14.03 -12.57 17.38
N ALA A 659 -14.92 -13.35 17.99
CA ALA A 659 -14.70 -14.79 18.17
C ALA A 659 -14.50 -15.53 16.83
N ASP A 660 -15.27 -15.17 15.80
CA ASP A 660 -15.14 -15.72 14.45
C ASP A 660 -13.80 -15.36 13.78
N LEU A 661 -13.32 -14.14 14.04
CA LEU A 661 -12.04 -13.64 13.56
C LEU A 661 -10.88 -14.39 14.22
N MET A 662 -10.93 -14.58 15.53
CA MET A 662 -9.87 -15.28 16.26
C MET A 662 -9.78 -16.75 15.87
N GLU A 663 -10.91 -17.39 15.56
CA GLU A 663 -10.92 -18.75 15.03
C GLU A 663 -10.38 -18.82 13.60
N ASP A 664 -10.73 -17.87 12.73
CA ASP A 664 -10.13 -17.77 11.38
C ASP A 664 -8.62 -17.59 11.44
N LEU A 665 -8.13 -16.69 12.31
CA LEU A 665 -6.71 -16.48 12.52
C LEU A 665 -6.03 -17.78 12.98
N ARG A 666 -6.58 -18.46 13.99
CA ARG A 666 -6.09 -19.76 14.47
C ARG A 666 -6.00 -20.78 13.34
N MET A 667 -7.05 -20.89 12.53
CA MET A 667 -7.11 -21.82 11.40
C MET A 667 -6.02 -21.54 10.36
N ARG A 668 -5.75 -20.27 10.03
CA ARG A 668 -4.66 -19.91 9.11
C ARG A 668 -3.27 -20.22 9.66
N LEU A 669 -3.07 -20.02 10.96
CA LEU A 669 -1.80 -20.31 11.64
C LEU A 669 -1.53 -21.83 11.72
N VAL A 670 -2.55 -22.62 12.03
CA VAL A 670 -2.44 -24.09 12.16
C VAL A 670 -2.40 -24.77 10.79
N HIS A 671 -3.16 -24.25 9.81
CA HIS A 671 -3.27 -24.80 8.47
C HIS A 671 -2.83 -23.75 7.43
N PRO A 672 -1.52 -23.65 7.14
CA PRO A 672 -0.96 -22.62 6.25
C PRO A 672 -1.56 -22.60 4.84
N GLY A 673 -2.22 -23.66 4.39
CA GLY A 673 -2.94 -23.69 3.11
C GLY A 673 -4.08 -22.66 3.01
N PHE A 674 -4.63 -22.21 4.14
CA PHE A 674 -5.64 -21.15 4.18
C PHE A 674 -5.03 -19.73 4.21
N SER A 675 -3.71 -19.60 4.38
CA SER A 675 -3.04 -18.31 4.35
C SER A 675 -3.15 -17.63 2.99
N ALA A 676 -3.11 -16.29 2.98
CA ALA A 676 -3.14 -15.52 1.75
C ALA A 676 -1.98 -15.87 0.82
N SER A 677 -0.78 -16.06 1.35
CA SER A 677 0.39 -16.45 0.56
C SER A 677 0.18 -17.81 -0.13
N ALA A 678 -0.32 -18.82 0.58
CA ALA A 678 -0.57 -20.13 0.00
C ALA A 678 -1.66 -20.09 -1.08
N ARG A 679 -2.76 -19.36 -0.84
CA ARG A 679 -3.86 -19.20 -1.79
C ARG A 679 -3.42 -18.48 -3.07
N LEU A 680 -2.64 -17.40 -2.95
CA LEU A 680 -2.08 -16.70 -4.11
C LEU A 680 -1.07 -17.57 -4.86
N GLN A 681 -0.20 -18.29 -4.15
CA GLN A 681 0.73 -19.23 -4.80
C GLN A 681 -0.02 -20.33 -5.58
N ALA A 682 -1.12 -20.87 -5.05
CA ALA A 682 -1.93 -21.85 -5.74
C ALA A 682 -2.52 -21.28 -7.04
N LEU A 683 -3.10 -20.07 -6.98
CA LEU A 683 -3.62 -19.38 -8.16
C LEU A 683 -2.54 -19.14 -9.23
N ILE A 684 -1.33 -18.76 -8.84
CA ILE A 684 -0.21 -18.53 -9.77
C ILE A 684 0.29 -19.86 -10.36
N GLN A 685 0.32 -20.94 -9.58
CA GLN A 685 0.76 -22.24 -10.06
C GLN A 685 -0.16 -22.79 -11.16
N GLU A 686 -1.46 -22.54 -11.06
CA GLU A 686 -2.43 -22.91 -12.09
C GLU A 686 -2.11 -22.26 -13.45
N GLU A 687 -1.64 -21.01 -13.48
CA GLU A 687 -1.17 -20.34 -14.71
C GLU A 687 0.03 -21.03 -15.37
N THR A 688 0.81 -21.78 -14.58
CA THR A 688 2.03 -22.48 -15.03
C THR A 688 1.82 -23.99 -15.21
N GLY A 689 0.57 -24.44 -15.26
CA GLY A 689 0.21 -25.86 -15.39
C GLY A 689 0.47 -26.68 -14.13
N GLY A 690 0.32 -26.08 -12.95
CA GLY A 690 0.50 -26.74 -11.64
C GLY A 690 1.96 -27.00 -11.26
N LYS A 691 2.91 -26.40 -11.97
CA LYS A 691 4.35 -26.56 -11.65
C LYS A 691 4.67 -25.85 -10.35
N ARG A 692 5.37 -26.54 -9.45
CA ARG A 692 5.84 -25.94 -8.19
C ARG A 692 6.82 -24.78 -8.47
N PRO A 693 6.80 -23.69 -7.68
CA PRO A 693 7.62 -22.50 -7.94
C PRO A 693 9.14 -22.79 -7.95
N GLU A 694 9.60 -23.71 -7.12
CA GLU A 694 11.01 -24.13 -7.07
C GLU A 694 11.45 -25.02 -8.25
N LYS A 695 10.52 -25.42 -9.13
CA LYS A 695 10.79 -26.23 -10.32
C LYS A 695 10.77 -25.42 -11.62
N GLN A 696 10.62 -24.11 -11.53
CA GLN A 696 10.59 -23.21 -12.68
C GLN A 696 11.52 -22.01 -12.48
N PRO A 697 11.97 -21.36 -13.59
CA PRO A 697 12.71 -20.10 -13.53
C PRO A 697 11.90 -19.00 -12.86
N ALA A 698 12.60 -18.05 -12.23
CA ALA A 698 11.97 -16.90 -11.57
C ALA A 698 11.09 -16.09 -12.52
N GLU A 699 11.60 -15.77 -13.72
CA GLU A 699 10.86 -14.99 -14.72
C GLU A 699 9.52 -15.65 -15.10
N VAL A 700 9.49 -16.98 -15.26
CA VAL A 700 8.27 -17.72 -15.61
C VAL A 700 7.22 -17.61 -14.52
N PHE A 701 7.62 -17.82 -13.26
CA PHE A 701 6.71 -17.70 -12.12
C PHE A 701 6.21 -16.26 -11.92
N ASN A 702 7.11 -15.28 -11.99
CA ASN A 702 6.77 -13.88 -11.74
C ASN A 702 5.89 -13.30 -12.87
N ARG A 703 6.13 -13.67 -14.14
CA ARG A 703 5.26 -13.30 -15.26
C ARG A 703 3.87 -13.95 -15.15
N ALA A 704 3.82 -15.20 -14.68
CA ALA A 704 2.57 -15.86 -14.37
C ALA A 704 1.81 -15.16 -13.23
N ALA A 705 2.52 -14.65 -12.23
CA ALA A 705 1.91 -13.86 -11.15
C ALA A 705 1.28 -12.57 -11.68
N GLU A 706 1.98 -11.80 -12.51
CA GLU A 706 1.43 -10.59 -13.15
C GLU A 706 0.19 -10.89 -13.99
N THR A 707 0.24 -11.98 -14.77
CA THR A 707 -0.90 -12.42 -15.58
C THR A 707 -2.08 -12.78 -14.69
N CYS A 708 -1.87 -13.60 -13.65
CA CYS A 708 -2.88 -14.02 -12.69
C CYS A 708 -3.58 -12.81 -12.04
N TYR A 709 -2.80 -11.80 -11.62
CA TYR A 709 -3.33 -10.60 -10.98
C TYR A 709 -4.17 -9.75 -11.93
N ARG A 710 -3.68 -9.56 -13.15
CA ARG A 710 -4.34 -8.77 -14.20
C ARG A 710 -5.62 -9.41 -14.74
N THR A 711 -5.72 -10.74 -14.73
CA THR A 711 -6.84 -11.49 -15.28
C THR A 711 -7.71 -12.09 -14.18
N ARG A 712 -7.34 -13.26 -13.65
CA ARG A 712 -8.19 -14.10 -12.79
C ARG A 712 -8.50 -13.45 -11.45
N LEU A 713 -7.51 -12.84 -10.80
CA LEU A 713 -7.71 -12.19 -9.51
C LEU A 713 -8.58 -10.93 -9.69
N LYS A 714 -8.27 -10.09 -10.68
CA LYS A 714 -9.09 -8.94 -11.06
C LYS A 714 -10.55 -9.34 -11.29
N GLU A 715 -10.79 -10.39 -12.07
CA GLU A 715 -12.15 -10.90 -12.32
C GLU A 715 -12.82 -11.45 -11.05
N ALA A 716 -12.07 -12.11 -10.16
CA ALA A 716 -12.60 -12.56 -8.89
C ALA A 716 -13.04 -11.38 -8.01
N HIS A 717 -12.24 -10.30 -7.95
CA HIS A 717 -12.60 -9.07 -7.25
C HIS A 717 -13.79 -8.35 -7.91
N ILE A 718 -13.90 -8.33 -9.24
CA ILE A 718 -15.09 -7.80 -9.92
C ILE A 718 -16.33 -8.62 -9.57
N ARG A 719 -16.26 -9.95 -9.58
CA ARG A 719 -17.38 -10.82 -9.17
C ARG A 719 -17.76 -10.59 -7.72
N GLU A 720 -16.77 -10.41 -6.84
CA GLU A 720 -17.01 -10.05 -5.44
C GLU A 720 -17.75 -8.72 -5.34
N ALA A 721 -17.28 -7.70 -6.05
CA ALA A 721 -17.90 -6.38 -6.06
C ALA A 721 -19.33 -6.39 -6.61
N VAL A 722 -19.61 -7.17 -7.66
CA VAL A 722 -20.96 -7.32 -8.20
C VAL A 722 -21.92 -7.90 -7.16
N ARG A 723 -21.47 -8.89 -6.36
CA ARG A 723 -22.32 -9.44 -5.27
C ARG A 723 -22.62 -8.40 -4.20
N TYR A 724 -21.59 -7.71 -3.69
CA TYR A 724 -21.77 -6.65 -2.70
C TYR A 724 -22.67 -5.53 -3.23
N PHE A 725 -22.47 -5.13 -4.49
CA PHE A 725 -23.28 -4.09 -5.10
C PHE A 725 -24.74 -4.53 -5.31
N ALA A 726 -25.01 -5.79 -5.67
CA ALA A 726 -26.36 -6.30 -5.77
C ALA A 726 -27.10 -6.29 -4.42
N GLU A 727 -26.40 -6.63 -3.33
CA GLU A 727 -26.95 -6.53 -1.97
C GLU A 727 -27.24 -5.07 -1.59
N ASP A 728 -26.32 -4.16 -1.90
CA ASP A 728 -26.50 -2.72 -1.65
C ASP A 728 -27.64 -2.12 -2.47
N LEU A 729 -27.82 -2.53 -3.73
CA LEU A 729 -28.97 -2.11 -4.54
C LEU A 729 -30.30 -2.56 -3.93
N SER A 730 -30.35 -3.76 -3.35
CA SER A 730 -31.54 -4.25 -2.66
C SER A 730 -31.85 -3.43 -1.40
N ARG A 731 -30.81 -3.00 -0.68
CA ARG A 731 -30.95 -2.08 0.47
C ARG A 731 -31.39 -0.68 0.02
N LEU A 732 -30.82 -0.19 -1.08
CA LEU A 732 -31.14 1.10 -1.67
C LEU A 732 -32.60 1.20 -2.09
N GLU A 733 -33.16 0.16 -2.72
CA GLU A 733 -34.58 0.09 -3.09
C GLU A 733 -35.47 0.28 -1.86
N ASN A 734 -35.22 -0.49 -0.80
CA ASN A 734 -35.96 -0.41 0.44
C ASN A 734 -35.80 0.98 1.09
N TRP A 735 -34.59 1.54 1.14
CA TRP A 735 -34.35 2.84 1.76
C TRP A 735 -35.04 3.99 1.02
N ALA A 736 -34.93 4.00 -0.31
CA ALA A 736 -35.55 4.99 -1.17
C ALA A 736 -37.08 4.96 -1.06
N LEU A 737 -37.68 3.77 -0.97
CA LEU A 737 -39.14 3.63 -0.84
C LEU A 737 -39.68 4.19 0.48
N PHE A 738 -38.94 4.11 1.59
CA PHE A 738 -39.48 4.37 2.92
C PHE A 738 -38.90 5.60 3.64
N ARG A 739 -37.74 6.15 3.24
CA ARG A 739 -36.99 7.10 4.10
C ARG A 739 -36.42 8.35 3.42
N ASP A 740 -36.26 8.39 2.10
CA ASP A 740 -35.63 9.54 1.43
C ASP A 740 -36.24 9.82 0.05
N ALA A 741 -37.12 10.82 -0.03
CA ALA A 741 -37.79 11.22 -1.27
C ALA A 741 -36.80 11.59 -2.38
N ALA A 742 -35.67 12.22 -2.03
CA ALA A 742 -34.68 12.63 -2.99
C ALA A 742 -33.93 11.44 -3.63
N SER A 743 -33.58 10.42 -2.84
CA SER A 743 -33.04 9.15 -3.37
C SER A 743 -34.05 8.39 -4.20
N ARG A 744 -35.34 8.42 -3.84
CA ARG A 744 -36.42 7.81 -4.64
C ARG A 744 -36.53 8.45 -6.01
N ASP A 745 -36.53 9.77 -6.07
CA ASP A 745 -36.66 10.51 -7.32
C ASP A 745 -35.41 10.32 -8.20
N ALA A 746 -34.21 10.35 -7.58
CA ALA A 746 -32.97 10.01 -8.26
C ALA A 746 -32.99 8.57 -8.80
N LEU A 747 -33.41 7.60 -7.99
CA LEU A 747 -33.50 6.21 -8.40
C LEU A 747 -34.48 6.01 -9.57
N ALA A 748 -35.66 6.62 -9.51
CA ALA A 748 -36.66 6.58 -10.58
C ALA A 748 -36.12 7.18 -11.88
N SER A 749 -35.30 8.24 -11.80
CA SER A 749 -34.65 8.85 -12.97
C SER A 749 -33.66 7.90 -13.65
N ILE A 750 -32.98 7.04 -12.89
CA ILE A 750 -32.00 6.08 -13.42
C ILE A 750 -32.69 4.87 -14.04
N THR A 751 -33.70 4.31 -13.36
CA THR A 751 -34.33 3.04 -13.77
C THR A 751 -35.33 3.20 -14.93
N ARG A 752 -35.81 4.41 -15.23
CA ARG A 752 -36.70 4.73 -16.37
C ARG A 752 -37.84 3.71 -16.56
N LYS A 753 -38.53 3.33 -15.47
CA LYS A 753 -39.62 2.32 -15.35
C LYS A 753 -39.18 0.84 -15.25
N GLY A 754 -37.89 0.51 -15.24
CA GLY A 754 -37.39 -0.82 -14.90
C GLY A 754 -37.33 -1.09 -13.39
N SER A 755 -37.34 -2.36 -12.98
CA SER A 755 -37.14 -2.74 -11.56
C SER A 755 -35.65 -2.93 -11.23
N ILE A 756 -35.25 -2.59 -10.01
CA ILE A 756 -33.89 -2.89 -9.51
C ILE A 756 -33.61 -4.40 -9.61
N SER A 757 -34.63 -5.24 -9.36
CA SER A 757 -34.52 -6.69 -9.50
C SER A 757 -34.08 -7.13 -10.90
N GLY A 758 -34.55 -6.44 -11.95
CA GLY A 758 -34.12 -6.69 -13.33
C GLY A 758 -32.64 -6.34 -13.57
N ILE A 759 -32.16 -5.25 -12.95
CA ILE A 759 -30.75 -4.83 -13.02
C ILE A 759 -29.87 -5.83 -12.28
N ILE A 760 -30.27 -6.26 -11.07
CA ILE A 760 -29.56 -7.29 -10.29
C ILE A 760 -29.50 -8.61 -11.07
N ALA A 761 -30.60 -9.04 -11.70
CA ALA A 761 -30.61 -10.23 -12.53
C ALA A 761 -29.70 -10.10 -13.77
N SER A 762 -29.53 -8.90 -14.31
CA SER A 762 -28.56 -8.63 -15.38
C SER A 762 -27.12 -8.71 -14.88
N LEU A 763 -26.83 -8.06 -13.74
CA LEU A 763 -25.53 -8.07 -13.07
C LEU A 763 -25.06 -9.49 -12.75
N ASN A 764 -25.93 -10.32 -12.17
CA ASN A 764 -25.60 -11.69 -11.79
C ASN A 764 -25.39 -12.62 -12.99
N ARG A 765 -26.02 -12.33 -14.14
CA ARG A 765 -25.85 -13.13 -15.36
C ARG A 765 -24.59 -12.78 -16.13
N ARG A 766 -24.14 -11.51 -16.10
CA ARG A 766 -23.01 -11.03 -16.88
C ARG A 766 -21.76 -10.93 -16.00
N GLN A 767 -20.84 -11.87 -16.18
CA GLN A 767 -19.64 -11.99 -15.34
C GLN A 767 -18.49 -11.05 -15.75
N GLY A 768 -18.67 -10.19 -16.76
CA GLY A 768 -17.63 -9.29 -17.27
C GLY A 768 -18.16 -7.91 -17.67
N ILE A 769 -17.37 -6.87 -17.42
CA ILE A 769 -17.80 -5.47 -17.63
C ILE A 769 -18.00 -5.13 -19.10
N SER A 770 -17.22 -5.75 -19.99
CA SER A 770 -17.36 -5.62 -21.44
C SER A 770 -18.70 -6.14 -21.97
N LEU A 771 -19.44 -6.93 -21.19
CA LEU A 771 -20.76 -7.43 -21.58
C LEU A 771 -21.88 -6.42 -21.33
N PHE A 772 -21.62 -5.32 -20.63
CA PHE A 772 -22.59 -4.24 -20.46
C PHE A 772 -22.46 -3.25 -21.61
N THR A 773 -23.59 -2.88 -22.20
CA THR A 773 -23.67 -1.79 -23.19
C THR A 773 -23.31 -0.46 -22.52
N SER A 774 -22.92 0.54 -23.31
CA SER A 774 -22.55 1.88 -22.80
C SER A 774 -23.69 2.52 -21.99
N LYS A 775 -24.95 2.29 -22.38
CA LYS A 775 -26.14 2.75 -21.64
C LYS A 775 -26.30 2.03 -20.30
N GLU A 776 -26.12 0.71 -20.26
CA GLU A 776 -26.18 -0.05 -19.00
C GLU A 776 -25.07 0.36 -18.04
N ARG A 777 -23.83 0.56 -18.54
CA ARG A 777 -22.71 1.02 -17.71
C ARG A 777 -22.99 2.40 -17.12
N LEU A 778 -23.55 3.32 -17.90
CA LEU A 778 -23.97 4.63 -17.39
C LEU A 778 -24.99 4.51 -16.25
N SER A 779 -26.01 3.66 -16.40
CA SER A 779 -26.96 3.39 -15.32
C SER A 779 -26.30 2.79 -14.08
N LEU A 780 -25.36 1.85 -14.24
CA LEU A 780 -24.63 1.25 -13.12
C LEU A 780 -23.75 2.29 -12.39
N ILE A 781 -23.08 3.17 -13.14
CA ILE A 781 -22.27 4.26 -12.56
C ILE A 781 -23.17 5.20 -11.75
N GLN A 782 -24.33 5.61 -12.30
CA GLN A 782 -25.29 6.46 -11.58
C GLN A 782 -25.84 5.79 -10.32
N LEU A 783 -26.09 4.49 -10.35
CA LEU A 783 -26.52 3.73 -9.18
C LEU A 783 -25.42 3.62 -8.12
N LEU A 784 -24.15 3.45 -8.50
CA LEU A 784 -23.01 3.47 -7.57
C LEU A 784 -22.85 4.83 -6.90
N ILE A 785 -23.00 5.92 -7.67
CA ILE A 785 -22.99 7.29 -7.13
C ILE A 785 -24.13 7.45 -6.10
N LEU A 786 -25.35 6.98 -6.43
CA LEU A 786 -26.49 7.06 -5.52
C LEU A 786 -26.30 6.21 -4.26
N SER A 787 -25.76 5.00 -4.38
CA SER A 787 -25.41 4.17 -3.23
C SER A 787 -24.42 4.90 -2.32
N THR A 788 -23.34 5.44 -2.90
CA THR A 788 -22.30 6.18 -2.16
C THR A 788 -22.87 7.40 -1.44
N TYR A 789 -23.80 8.14 -2.07
CA TYR A 789 -24.52 9.25 -1.43
C TYR A 789 -25.26 8.79 -0.17
N ASN A 790 -25.99 7.68 -0.26
CA ASN A 790 -26.73 7.15 0.88
C ASN A 790 -25.82 6.61 1.96
N ASP A 791 -24.78 5.86 1.60
CA ASP A 791 -23.78 5.33 2.54
C ASP A 791 -23.12 6.46 3.35
N LYS A 792 -22.78 7.57 2.67
CA LYS A 792 -22.25 8.77 3.33
C LYS A 792 -23.27 9.42 4.27
N LYS A 793 -24.52 9.62 3.83
CA LYS A 793 -25.58 10.17 4.67
C LYS A 793 -25.82 9.31 5.92
N HIS A 794 -25.75 8.00 5.76
CA HIS A 794 -25.84 7.03 6.84
C HIS A 794 -24.69 7.15 7.83
N PHE A 795 -23.46 7.27 7.33
CA PHE A 795 -22.28 7.48 8.17
C PHE A 795 -22.40 8.78 8.97
N GLU A 796 -22.78 9.88 8.33
CA GLU A 796 -22.94 11.20 8.95
C GLU A 796 -24.10 11.26 9.96
N ALA A 797 -25.16 10.47 9.75
CA ALA A 797 -26.28 10.36 10.68
C ALA A 797 -26.04 9.38 11.84
N SER A 798 -25.00 8.55 11.74
CA SER A 798 -24.66 7.60 12.80
C SER A 798 -23.86 8.31 13.89
N PRO A 799 -24.29 8.28 15.16
CA PRO A 799 -23.59 8.92 16.27
C PRO A 799 -22.17 8.39 16.44
#